data_AF-A0A2R6BWF2-F1
#
_entry.id   AF-A0A2R6BWF2-F1
#
_cell.length_a   1.000
_cell.length_b   1.000
_cell.length_c   1.000
_cell.angle_alpha   90.00
_cell.angle_beta   90.00
_cell.angle_gamma   90.00
#
_symmetry.space_group_name_H-M   'P 1'
#
loop_
_entity.id
_entity.type
_entity.pdbx_description
1 polymer ?
#
loop_
_entity_poly.entity_id
_entity_poly.type
_entity_poly.pdbx_seq_one_letter_code
_entity_poly.pdbx_strand_id
1 'polypeptide(L)'
;MASTPQGARKPNLLTAIFQWDKDWASRVFMVTLVFAVVWYIVGAADAMLVRLQESSLGLLGEPITTPWSYYAGLTLHAERDLFGFAQQLEMGIFVFLTIRLLGVEPRAKWLMWTSIILINASIFLFEGPVILSHLSFIDSYFAATGWDSLSPLGVPGYSGYGVSPLWWWGWLALEASTFLWGAWTFYMVAKSHKKLNYVMYYVLGTVILYVMGYAVLAVATNWEMLAYYIPVNINSLYDQFIFWFYGHSIVYMLFLPAVTALYFLVPTLVNREIYSDRLAKVSAILYVAFSNIVPIHHLYNAVFPYWVNILQEVMTYGVVVPSMMTFFNLWATAKGVKQITWSVPAAFTAMSFAGAIAAGVTGVANATVSFDSVIHNSMWVPAHFHAMIMLMIAPGAYALLYILVPWVTGRLWYSVRLAWAHFWLTLVGSVGVVMFFSDEGISGILRRSMIYPRISSIVVDEVGATIFAVIVGLGALALVLNTLQTIFRGRTLDTSKLGVLELVSAAAASTVSGPYSTPEPPKLKVDHRLKLRAEYTWVAVGVLLLALTAVSTLPEAVYVGGAIINVPKAYFDPPVENVTLLAHQYYWNFTVGNTSTLDFFVVNPGEKVLIRGTVAKGNGLANFYMPLFSDRVVDYQLYQEYYSYIWFTAPTQPGVYGFMNGEYNGPFYTYMGGEMLVMPPGGVLSSTQLESYLRSTSSDPYTPPVELIQGGVSLTMSTLGNWNNTVPAPTLIASEGSEVNLSFEVSLSALTSYSNYVFNLTQVNTTKTVEAYLTEHGGRLPFSIELLHINPQGETSIVQSITPTLGTNTLSFRVEPGIYVYGVIQPIAYEFNPYGLSNQFNGYDQGYITALWGAVLVTQP
;
A
#
# COMPACT_ATOMS: atom_id res chain seq x y z
N MET A 1 57.48 9.56 -12.78
CA MET A 1 57.54 8.10 -12.99
C MET A 1 58.42 7.51 -11.90
N ALA A 2 57.85 6.86 -10.89
CA ALA A 2 58.60 6.05 -9.93
C ALA A 2 58.30 4.59 -10.28
N SER A 3 59.36 3.80 -10.47
CA SER A 3 59.32 2.38 -10.81
C SER A 3 58.55 1.59 -9.76
N THR A 4 57.53 0.84 -10.18
CA THR A 4 56.90 -0.23 -9.40
C THR A 4 58.00 -1.18 -8.89
N PRO A 5 58.03 -1.54 -7.59
CA PRO A 5 58.96 -2.53 -7.09
C PRO A 5 58.79 -3.83 -7.88
N GLN A 6 59.83 -4.22 -8.62
CA GLN A 6 59.91 -5.53 -9.25
C GLN A 6 59.92 -6.59 -8.13
N GLY A 7 58.85 -7.37 -8.02
CA GLY A 7 58.76 -8.49 -7.07
C GLY A 7 57.43 -8.65 -6.33
N ALA A 8 56.52 -7.67 -6.36
CA ALA A 8 55.20 -7.86 -5.76
C ALA A 8 54.38 -8.86 -6.59
N ARG A 9 54.16 -10.08 -6.06
CA ARG A 9 53.19 -11.03 -6.62
C ARG A 9 51.86 -10.29 -6.81
N LYS A 10 51.25 -10.42 -7.99
CA LYS A 10 49.87 -9.95 -8.19
C LYS A 10 49.02 -10.53 -7.06
N PRO A 11 48.28 -9.70 -6.30
CA PRO A 11 47.45 -10.21 -5.22
C PRO A 11 46.47 -11.24 -5.80
N ASN A 12 46.21 -12.32 -5.06
CA ASN A 12 45.19 -13.28 -5.46
C ASN A 12 43.82 -12.59 -5.47
N LEU A 13 42.83 -13.23 -6.10
CA LEU A 13 41.50 -12.65 -6.30
C LEU A 13 40.86 -12.16 -4.98
N LEU A 14 40.97 -12.96 -3.91
CA LEU A 14 40.42 -12.63 -2.60
C LEU A 14 41.13 -11.44 -1.95
N THR A 15 42.46 -11.38 -2.00
CA THR A 15 43.24 -10.24 -1.51
C THR A 15 42.91 -8.97 -2.30
N ALA A 16 42.71 -9.07 -3.62
CA ALA A 16 42.34 -7.93 -4.44
C ALA A 16 40.91 -7.43 -4.16
N ILE A 17 39.94 -8.32 -3.94
CA ILE A 17 38.55 -7.92 -3.67
C ILE A 17 38.40 -7.37 -2.25
N PHE A 18 38.87 -8.11 -1.24
CA PHE A 18 38.67 -7.75 0.17
C PHE A 18 39.76 -6.85 0.75
N GLN A 19 40.79 -6.53 -0.05
CA GLN A 19 41.91 -5.68 0.36
C GLN A 19 42.60 -6.20 1.63
N TRP A 20 42.83 -7.52 1.69
CA TRP A 20 43.42 -8.19 2.87
C TRP A 20 44.84 -7.70 3.22
N ASP A 21 45.52 -7.07 2.26
CA ASP A 21 46.83 -6.44 2.42
C ASP A 21 46.76 -5.03 3.04
N LYS A 22 45.57 -4.41 3.15
CA LYS A 22 45.37 -3.06 3.69
C LYS A 22 45.17 -3.05 5.21
N ASP A 23 45.02 -1.87 5.80
CA ASP A 23 44.75 -1.71 7.23
C ASP A 23 43.36 -2.25 7.64
N TRP A 24 43.14 -2.40 8.95
CA TRP A 24 41.92 -3.02 9.47
C TRP A 24 40.64 -2.27 9.10
N ALA A 25 40.65 -0.93 9.11
CA ALA A 25 39.47 -0.14 8.75
C ALA A 25 39.12 -0.34 7.26
N SER A 26 40.13 -0.35 6.41
CA SER A 26 40.00 -0.65 4.98
C SER A 26 39.43 -2.06 4.72
N ARG A 27 39.86 -3.07 5.48
CA ARG A 27 39.31 -4.44 5.38
C ARG A 27 37.84 -4.50 5.79
N VAL A 28 37.48 -3.87 6.91
CA VAL A 28 36.08 -3.83 7.37
C VAL A 28 35.19 -3.14 6.34
N PHE A 29 35.63 -1.99 5.81
CA PHE A 29 34.92 -1.28 4.74
C PHE A 29 34.73 -2.17 3.50
N MET A 30 35.78 -2.86 3.04
CA MET A 30 35.66 -3.70 1.84
C MET A 30 34.79 -4.94 2.05
N VAL A 31 34.87 -5.58 3.22
CA VAL A 31 34.01 -6.73 3.55
C VAL A 31 32.55 -6.30 3.55
N THR A 32 32.21 -5.23 4.27
CA THR A 32 30.85 -4.70 4.32
C THR A 32 30.36 -4.23 2.96
N LEU A 33 31.18 -3.53 2.18
CA LEU A 33 30.85 -3.11 0.81
C LEU A 33 30.57 -4.30 -0.12
N VAL A 34 31.39 -5.36 -0.05
CA VAL A 34 31.22 -6.54 -0.91
C VAL A 34 29.90 -7.24 -0.59
N PHE A 35 29.60 -7.49 0.70
CA PHE A 35 28.32 -8.09 1.09
C PHE A 35 27.14 -7.19 0.74
N ALA A 36 27.25 -5.89 0.99
CA ALA A 36 26.20 -4.93 0.65
C ALA A 36 25.89 -4.95 -0.86
N VAL A 37 26.91 -5.02 -1.72
CA VAL A 37 26.73 -5.15 -3.18
C VAL A 37 26.08 -6.47 -3.56
N VAL A 38 26.42 -7.58 -2.89
CA VAL A 38 25.75 -8.87 -3.13
C VAL A 38 24.28 -8.77 -2.79
N TRP A 39 23.93 -8.27 -1.60
CA TRP A 39 22.54 -8.10 -1.19
C TRP A 39 21.77 -7.15 -2.10
N TYR A 40 22.40 -6.06 -2.53
CA TYR A 40 21.82 -5.12 -3.49
C TYR A 40 21.48 -5.75 -4.83
N ILE A 41 22.36 -6.61 -5.38
CA ILE A 41 22.09 -7.29 -6.65
C ILE A 41 20.92 -8.25 -6.51
N VAL A 42 20.83 -8.94 -5.38
CA VAL A 42 19.74 -9.89 -5.12
C VAL A 42 18.42 -9.15 -4.87
N GLY A 43 18.42 -8.11 -4.04
CA GLY A 43 17.24 -7.26 -3.79
C GLY A 43 16.73 -6.56 -5.05
N ALA A 44 17.64 -6.10 -5.93
CA ALA A 44 17.27 -5.57 -7.24
C ALA A 44 16.65 -6.63 -8.17
N ALA A 45 17.05 -7.90 -8.05
CA ALA A 45 16.42 -8.98 -8.81
C ALA A 45 15.00 -9.26 -8.31
N ASP A 46 14.75 -9.17 -7.01
CA ASP A 46 13.40 -9.27 -6.44
C ASP A 46 12.49 -8.13 -6.92
N ALA A 47 13.00 -6.89 -6.90
CA ALA A 47 12.30 -5.73 -7.43
C ALA A 47 11.99 -5.87 -8.93
N MET A 48 12.86 -6.52 -9.69
CA MET A 48 12.62 -6.78 -11.11
C MET A 48 11.57 -7.88 -11.32
N LEU A 49 11.58 -8.94 -10.51
CA LEU A 49 10.55 -9.99 -10.52
C LEU A 49 9.16 -9.38 -10.29
N VAL A 50 9.05 -8.70 -9.15
CA VAL A 50 8.37 -7.42 -8.95
C VAL A 50 7.59 -6.83 -10.14
N ARG A 51 8.30 -5.91 -10.78
CA ARG A 51 7.85 -5.07 -11.89
C ARG A 51 7.55 -5.85 -13.17
N LEU A 52 8.24 -6.95 -13.43
CA LEU A 52 7.92 -7.84 -14.55
C LEU A 52 6.57 -8.53 -14.35
N GLN A 53 6.22 -8.90 -13.11
CA GLN A 53 4.89 -9.42 -12.80
C GLN A 53 3.81 -8.36 -13.05
N GLU A 54 4.00 -7.12 -12.60
CA GLU A 54 2.97 -6.08 -12.76
C GLU A 54 2.84 -5.63 -14.21
N SER A 55 3.94 -5.38 -14.92
CA SER A 55 3.88 -5.03 -16.34
C SER A 55 3.33 -6.16 -17.23
N SER A 56 3.58 -7.44 -16.89
CA SER A 56 3.04 -8.57 -17.65
C SER A 56 1.53 -8.68 -17.54
N LEU A 57 0.93 -8.36 -16.39
CA LEU A 57 -0.52 -8.29 -16.27
C LEU A 57 -1.13 -7.26 -17.22
N GLY A 58 -0.53 -6.07 -17.33
CA GLY A 58 -0.98 -5.05 -18.25
C GLY A 58 -0.87 -5.48 -19.71
N LEU A 59 0.30 -5.99 -20.10
CA LEU A 59 0.65 -6.33 -21.49
C LEU A 59 0.01 -7.63 -21.99
N LEU A 60 0.01 -8.68 -21.17
CA LEU A 60 -0.42 -10.03 -21.54
C LEU A 60 -1.82 -10.37 -21.03
N GLY A 61 -2.28 -9.70 -19.96
CA GLY A 61 -3.57 -9.99 -19.33
C GLY A 61 -3.54 -11.13 -18.32
N GLU A 62 -2.37 -11.70 -18.05
CA GLU A 62 -2.21 -12.85 -17.15
C GLU A 62 -0.98 -12.64 -16.25
N PRO A 63 -1.04 -13.07 -14.98
CA PRO A 63 0.12 -13.07 -14.09
C PRO A 63 1.16 -14.12 -14.53
N ILE A 64 2.46 -13.79 -14.40
CA ILE A 64 3.58 -14.70 -14.75
C ILE A 64 4.27 -15.33 -13.53
N THR A 65 3.91 -14.88 -12.33
CA THR A 65 4.37 -15.38 -11.04
C THR A 65 3.17 -15.77 -10.17
N THR A 66 3.42 -16.56 -9.14
CA THR A 66 2.39 -16.86 -8.13
C THR A 66 2.28 -15.69 -7.14
N PRO A 67 1.12 -15.52 -6.46
CA PRO A 67 0.98 -14.56 -5.38
C PRO A 67 2.08 -14.68 -4.33
N TRP A 68 2.47 -15.92 -3.99
CA TRP A 68 3.57 -16.18 -3.05
C TRP A 68 4.89 -15.59 -3.51
N SER A 69 5.28 -15.81 -4.77
CA SER A 69 6.52 -15.26 -5.32
C SER A 69 6.49 -13.73 -5.39
N TYR A 70 5.34 -13.14 -5.71
CA TYR A 70 5.16 -11.69 -5.74
C TYR A 70 5.32 -11.05 -4.36
N TYR A 71 4.59 -11.52 -3.35
CA TYR A 71 4.64 -10.95 -2.00
C TYR A 71 5.95 -11.25 -1.26
N ALA A 72 6.54 -12.44 -1.48
CA ALA A 72 7.88 -12.74 -0.98
C ALA A 72 8.93 -11.84 -1.66
N GLY A 73 8.83 -11.62 -2.98
CA GLY A 73 9.71 -10.70 -3.71
C GLY A 73 9.64 -9.27 -3.17
N LEU A 74 8.44 -8.75 -2.92
CA LEU A 74 8.26 -7.43 -2.29
C LEU A 74 8.91 -7.35 -0.89
N THR A 75 8.70 -8.39 -0.08
CA THR A 75 9.23 -8.45 1.29
C THR A 75 10.76 -8.53 1.27
N LEU A 76 11.31 -9.48 0.50
CA LEU A 76 12.76 -9.70 0.38
C LEU A 76 13.49 -8.53 -0.28
N HIS A 77 12.87 -7.85 -1.25
CA HIS A 77 13.42 -6.62 -1.83
C HIS A 77 13.70 -5.59 -0.74
N ALA A 78 12.71 -5.29 0.10
CA ALA A 78 12.86 -4.35 1.19
C ALA A 78 13.90 -4.81 2.22
N GLU A 79 13.86 -6.07 2.66
CA GLU A 79 14.81 -6.62 3.64
C GLU A 79 16.26 -6.57 3.14
N ARG A 80 16.49 -7.04 1.90
CA ARG A 80 17.82 -7.11 1.29
C ARG A 80 18.37 -5.72 0.98
N ASP A 81 17.55 -4.80 0.49
CA ASP A 81 18.04 -3.48 0.10
C ASP A 81 18.18 -2.51 1.28
N LEU A 82 17.28 -2.55 2.28
CA LEU A 82 17.39 -1.68 3.46
C LEU A 82 18.45 -2.19 4.44
N PHE A 83 18.42 -3.46 4.80
CA PHE A 83 19.28 -4.00 5.85
C PHE A 83 20.54 -4.66 5.28
N GLY A 84 20.37 -5.49 4.26
CA GLY A 84 21.48 -6.18 3.60
C GLY A 84 22.41 -5.21 2.88
N PHE A 85 21.86 -4.23 2.16
CA PHE A 85 22.64 -3.24 1.41
C PHE A 85 22.86 -1.95 2.20
N ALA A 86 21.82 -1.16 2.46
CA ALA A 86 21.99 0.21 2.91
C ALA A 86 22.63 0.30 4.32
N GLN A 87 22.04 -0.37 5.32
CA GLN A 87 22.59 -0.40 6.68
C GLN A 87 24.01 -0.98 6.72
N GLN A 88 24.27 -2.05 5.97
CA GLN A 88 25.60 -2.66 5.95
C GLN A 88 26.65 -1.75 5.30
N LEU A 89 26.31 -1.06 4.23
CA LEU A 89 27.17 -0.06 3.59
C LEU A 89 27.47 1.09 4.55
N GLU A 90 26.45 1.60 5.24
CA GLU A 90 26.58 2.66 6.23
C GLU A 90 27.49 2.25 7.38
N MET A 91 27.32 1.04 7.91
CA MET A 91 28.19 0.46 8.93
C MET A 91 29.66 0.48 8.46
N GLY A 92 29.92 0.07 7.21
CA GLY A 92 31.26 0.13 6.61
C GLY A 92 31.84 1.55 6.55
N ILE A 93 31.06 2.50 6.00
CA ILE A 93 31.47 3.90 5.86
C ILE A 93 31.71 4.54 7.22
N PHE A 94 30.82 4.34 8.18
CA PHE A 94 30.88 4.98 9.50
C PHE A 94 31.97 4.40 10.37
N VAL A 95 32.22 3.09 10.33
CA VAL A 95 33.38 2.49 10.98
C VAL A 95 34.68 3.08 10.41
N PHE A 96 34.77 3.19 9.08
CA PHE A 96 35.92 3.79 8.42
C PHE A 96 36.11 5.26 8.84
N LEU A 97 35.07 6.08 8.75
CA LEU A 97 35.12 7.50 9.13
C LEU A 97 35.42 7.68 10.63
N THR A 98 34.81 6.89 11.51
CA THR A 98 35.04 6.97 12.96
C THR A 98 36.52 6.76 13.29
N ILE A 99 37.15 5.74 12.70
CA ILE A 99 38.58 5.47 12.93
C ILE A 99 39.46 6.60 12.37
N ARG A 100 39.16 7.09 11.16
CA ARG A 100 39.96 8.15 10.52
C ARG A 100 39.81 9.51 11.21
N LEU A 101 38.61 9.87 11.64
CA LEU A 101 38.33 11.16 12.30
C LEU A 101 38.79 11.16 13.76
N LEU A 102 38.57 10.08 14.50
CA LEU A 102 39.03 9.97 15.89
C LEU A 102 40.51 9.65 15.98
N GLY A 103 41.10 9.01 14.96
CA GLY A 103 42.51 8.59 14.97
C GLY A 103 42.81 7.59 16.09
N VAL A 104 41.84 6.75 16.44
CA VAL A 104 41.95 5.73 17.49
C VAL A 104 41.94 4.36 16.82
N GLU A 105 42.91 3.51 17.16
CA GLU A 105 42.86 2.11 16.73
C GLU A 105 41.95 1.29 17.64
N PRO A 106 41.02 0.50 17.08
CA PRO A 106 40.09 -0.29 17.87
C PRO A 106 40.79 -1.51 18.48
N ARG A 107 40.65 -1.67 19.80
CA ARG A 107 41.04 -2.91 20.51
C ARG A 107 39.95 -3.97 20.48
N ALA A 108 38.69 -3.56 20.60
CA ALA A 108 37.53 -4.44 20.59
C ALA A 108 37.08 -4.83 19.15
N LYS A 109 38.03 -5.25 18.30
CA LYS A 109 37.76 -5.62 16.89
C LYS A 109 36.75 -6.76 16.76
N TRP A 110 36.70 -7.65 17.75
CA TRP A 110 35.79 -8.79 17.77
C TRP A 110 34.32 -8.36 17.79
N LEU A 111 33.95 -7.27 18.49
CA LEU A 111 32.58 -6.74 18.50
C LEU A 111 32.10 -6.42 17.08
N MET A 112 32.96 -5.77 16.29
CA MET A 112 32.64 -5.39 14.92
C MET A 112 32.54 -6.61 14.00
N TRP A 113 33.45 -7.58 14.14
CA TRP A 113 33.36 -8.82 13.35
C TRP A 113 32.12 -9.64 13.69
N THR A 114 31.76 -9.74 14.97
CA THR A 114 30.52 -10.40 15.40
C THR A 114 29.29 -9.67 14.84
N SER A 115 29.27 -8.34 14.89
CA SER A 115 28.22 -7.52 14.27
C SER A 115 28.09 -7.81 12.76
N ILE A 116 29.19 -7.84 12.01
CA ILE A 116 29.19 -8.15 10.57
C ILE A 116 28.70 -9.57 10.28
N ILE A 117 29.06 -10.55 11.12
CA ILE A 117 28.57 -11.92 10.97
C ILE A 117 27.05 -11.97 11.19
N LEU A 118 26.57 -11.31 12.25
CA LEU A 118 25.16 -11.33 12.62
C LEU A 118 24.26 -10.61 11.62
N ILE A 119 24.68 -9.47 11.04
CA ILE A 119 23.88 -8.79 10.00
C ILE A 119 23.80 -9.60 8.71
N ASN A 120 24.81 -10.40 8.36
CA ASN A 120 24.68 -11.29 7.20
C ASN A 120 23.85 -12.52 7.54
N ALA A 121 24.03 -13.08 8.75
CA ALA A 121 23.21 -14.17 9.24
C ALA A 121 21.73 -13.79 9.30
N SER A 122 21.39 -12.55 9.66
CA SER A 122 19.99 -12.10 9.68
C SER A 122 19.35 -12.14 8.30
N ILE A 123 20.02 -11.65 7.26
CA ILE A 123 19.48 -11.70 5.90
C ILE A 123 19.30 -13.16 5.44
N PHE A 124 20.27 -14.03 5.72
CA PHE A 124 20.12 -15.46 5.44
C PHE A 124 18.95 -16.11 6.22
N LEU A 125 18.67 -15.66 7.44
CA LEU A 125 17.56 -16.18 8.25
C LEU A 125 16.20 -15.68 7.75
N PHE A 126 16.12 -14.44 7.24
CA PHE A 126 14.92 -13.93 6.55
C PHE A 126 14.58 -14.75 5.30
N GLU A 127 15.58 -15.34 4.64
CA GLU A 127 15.43 -16.19 3.46
C GLU A 127 14.99 -17.64 3.76
N GLY A 128 15.15 -18.12 4.99
CA GLY A 128 15.03 -19.55 5.30
C GLY A 128 16.24 -20.39 4.85
N PRO A 129 16.39 -21.66 5.28
CA PRO A 129 17.56 -22.46 4.95
C PRO A 129 17.51 -22.92 3.48
N VAL A 130 18.25 -22.23 2.61
CA VAL A 130 18.39 -22.55 1.17
C VAL A 130 18.94 -23.96 0.90
N ILE A 131 19.58 -24.63 1.88
CA ILE A 131 20.45 -25.80 1.63
C ILE A 131 20.01 -27.11 2.30
N LEU A 132 18.97 -27.17 3.13
CA LEU A 132 18.60 -28.44 3.77
C LEU A 132 17.10 -28.65 3.76
N SER A 133 16.61 -29.35 2.72
CA SER A 133 15.83 -30.60 2.85
C SER A 133 14.70 -30.77 1.83
N HIS A 134 14.49 -32.03 1.43
CA HIS A 134 13.21 -32.54 0.94
C HIS A 134 12.18 -32.64 2.09
N LEU A 135 11.93 -31.55 2.82
CA LEU A 135 10.88 -31.53 3.85
C LEU A 135 9.53 -31.23 3.19
N SER A 136 8.75 -32.29 3.00
CA SER A 136 7.41 -32.30 2.40
C SER A 136 6.31 -31.72 3.30
N PHE A 137 6.62 -30.78 4.20
CA PHE A 137 5.67 -30.31 5.22
C PHE A 137 5.60 -28.79 5.48
N ILE A 138 6.37 -27.95 4.78
CA ILE A 138 6.20 -26.49 4.87
C ILE A 138 6.32 -25.90 3.45
N ASP A 139 5.19 -25.48 2.88
CA ASP A 139 5.07 -24.95 1.52
C ASP A 139 5.47 -23.45 1.41
N SER A 140 6.31 -22.95 2.33
CA SER A 140 6.74 -21.54 2.35
C SER A 140 8.08 -21.36 3.06
N TYR A 141 9.14 -21.10 2.31
CA TYR A 141 10.47 -20.82 2.86
C TYR A 141 10.70 -19.33 3.20
N PHE A 142 9.88 -18.42 2.64
CA PHE A 142 10.04 -16.97 2.71
C PHE A 142 8.86 -16.29 3.40
N ALA A 143 9.09 -15.16 4.09
CA ALA A 143 7.99 -14.34 4.62
C ALA A 143 7.29 -13.56 3.50
N ALA A 144 5.96 -13.63 3.46
CA ALA A 144 5.11 -12.95 2.47
C ALA A 144 4.16 -11.92 3.12
N THR A 145 4.49 -11.45 4.32
CA THR A 145 3.65 -10.57 5.16
C THR A 145 3.97 -9.08 5.01
N GLY A 146 5.03 -8.75 4.26
CA GLY A 146 5.64 -7.42 4.22
C GLY A 146 6.85 -7.32 5.15
N TRP A 147 7.75 -6.37 4.86
CA TRP A 147 8.96 -6.11 5.65
C TRP A 147 8.64 -5.61 7.07
N ASP A 148 7.45 -5.06 7.27
CA ASP A 148 6.99 -4.47 8.51
C ASP A 148 6.28 -5.43 9.47
N SER A 149 6.42 -6.76 9.27
CA SER A 149 5.90 -7.80 10.16
C SER A 149 4.48 -7.49 10.66
N LEU A 150 3.50 -7.38 9.76
CA LEU A 150 2.14 -6.96 10.11
C LEU A 150 1.41 -7.97 11.01
N SER A 151 1.72 -8.02 12.30
CA SER A 151 1.09 -8.94 13.23
C SER A 151 -0.44 -8.73 13.29
N PRO A 152 -1.25 -9.80 13.26
CA PRO A 152 -0.85 -11.20 13.39
C PRO A 152 -0.68 -11.95 12.05
N LEU A 153 -0.47 -11.27 10.92
CA LEU A 153 -0.15 -11.92 9.65
C LEU A 153 1.13 -12.77 9.83
N GLY A 154 1.04 -14.07 9.55
CA GLY A 154 2.14 -15.02 9.80
C GLY A 154 2.12 -15.76 11.14
N VAL A 155 1.24 -15.39 12.08
CA VAL A 155 1.08 -16.11 13.36
C VAL A 155 0.08 -17.27 13.18
N PRO A 156 0.46 -18.53 13.51
CA PRO A 156 -0.43 -19.68 13.39
C PRO A 156 -1.75 -19.47 14.11
N GLY A 157 -2.86 -19.75 13.43
CA GLY A 157 -4.21 -19.58 13.97
C GLY A 157 -4.82 -18.18 13.83
N TYR A 158 -4.06 -17.18 13.36
CA TYR A 158 -4.57 -15.82 13.11
C TYR A 158 -4.71 -15.46 11.62
N SER A 159 -3.91 -16.05 10.74
CA SER A 159 -4.03 -15.88 9.28
C SER A 159 -3.52 -17.10 8.50
N GLY A 160 -3.87 -17.20 7.22
CA GLY A 160 -3.33 -18.20 6.30
C GLY A 160 -1.98 -17.82 5.67
N TYR A 161 -1.40 -16.66 6.02
CA TYR A 161 -0.09 -16.24 5.50
C TYR A 161 1.03 -17.06 6.13
N GLY A 162 1.92 -17.61 5.32
CA GLY A 162 3.10 -18.33 5.78
C GLY A 162 4.23 -17.38 6.16
N VAL A 163 4.78 -17.55 7.36
CA VAL A 163 6.04 -16.92 7.78
C VAL A 163 6.99 -18.03 8.23
N SER A 164 8.23 -17.96 7.75
CA SER A 164 9.29 -18.87 8.18
C SER A 164 9.53 -18.70 9.69
N PRO A 165 9.64 -19.79 10.48
CA PRO A 165 10.02 -19.69 11.88
C PRO A 165 11.37 -18.98 12.11
N LEU A 166 12.23 -18.93 11.08
CA LEU A 166 13.53 -18.24 11.15
C LEU A 166 13.43 -16.71 11.01
N TRP A 167 12.26 -16.18 10.63
CA TRP A 167 12.02 -14.74 10.46
C TRP A 167 12.40 -13.94 11.72
N TRP A 168 11.85 -14.30 12.87
CA TRP A 168 12.14 -13.62 14.13
C TRP A 168 13.58 -13.81 14.58
N TRP A 169 14.20 -14.97 14.30
CA TRP A 169 15.63 -15.16 14.55
C TRP A 169 16.50 -14.26 13.69
N GLY A 170 16.07 -13.98 12.45
CA GLY A 170 16.69 -13.00 11.58
C GLY A 170 16.66 -11.61 12.20
N TRP A 171 15.49 -11.17 12.66
CA TRP A 171 15.33 -9.88 13.33
C TRP A 171 16.19 -9.77 14.59
N LEU A 172 16.18 -10.77 15.47
CA LEU A 172 17.04 -10.81 16.67
C LEU A 172 18.53 -10.76 16.32
N ALA A 173 18.97 -11.41 15.24
CA ALA A 173 20.35 -11.34 14.79
C ALA A 173 20.71 -9.93 14.27
N LEU A 174 19.81 -9.28 13.53
CA LEU A 174 19.99 -7.91 13.02
C LEU A 174 20.04 -6.88 14.17
N GLU A 175 19.16 -7.03 15.15
CA GLU A 175 19.14 -6.23 16.39
C GLU A 175 20.45 -6.38 17.17
N ALA A 176 20.88 -7.62 17.42
CA ALA A 176 22.13 -7.92 18.11
C ALA A 176 23.34 -7.35 17.35
N SER A 177 23.36 -7.45 16.02
CA SER A 177 24.38 -6.81 15.19
C SER A 177 24.45 -5.30 15.42
N THR A 178 23.28 -4.65 15.43
CA THR A 178 23.14 -3.21 15.58
C THR A 178 23.61 -2.75 16.96
N PHE A 179 23.24 -3.46 18.04
CA PHE A 179 23.70 -3.12 19.39
C PHE A 179 25.22 -3.28 19.55
N LEU A 180 25.82 -4.30 18.94
CA LEU A 180 27.27 -4.50 18.96
C LEU A 180 28.01 -3.39 18.21
N TRP A 181 27.50 -2.97 17.05
CA TRP A 181 28.05 -1.82 16.31
C TRP A 181 27.91 -0.52 17.11
N GLY A 182 26.75 -0.28 17.73
CA GLY A 182 26.52 0.86 18.60
C GLY A 182 27.47 0.90 19.80
N ALA A 183 27.57 -0.21 20.53
CA ALA A 183 28.49 -0.35 21.66
C ALA A 183 29.97 -0.12 21.23
N TRP A 184 30.36 -0.65 20.07
CA TRP A 184 31.69 -0.41 19.53
C TRP A 184 31.92 1.08 19.22
N THR A 185 30.96 1.75 18.60
CA THR A 185 31.09 3.19 18.26
C THR A 185 31.18 4.06 19.52
N PHE A 186 30.35 3.81 20.53
CA PHE A 186 30.41 4.53 21.81
C PHE A 186 31.73 4.30 22.54
N TYR A 187 32.25 3.07 22.51
CA TYR A 187 33.58 2.75 23.04
C TYR A 187 34.68 3.57 22.34
N MET A 188 34.64 3.65 21.01
CA MET A 188 35.64 4.40 20.23
C MET A 188 35.62 5.90 20.55
N VAL A 189 34.42 6.49 20.64
CA VAL A 189 34.26 7.89 21.02
C VAL A 189 34.76 8.14 22.44
N ALA A 190 34.35 7.32 23.40
CA ALA A 190 34.77 7.44 24.80
C ALA A 190 36.30 7.33 24.94
N LYS A 191 36.95 6.46 24.17
CA LYS A 191 38.41 6.29 24.18
C LYS A 191 39.17 7.41 23.49
N SER A 192 38.54 8.12 22.55
CA SER A 192 39.22 9.18 21.81
C SER A 192 39.63 10.37 22.68
N HIS A 193 38.81 10.70 23.69
CA HIS A 193 38.91 11.94 24.48
C HIS A 193 39.01 13.22 23.63
N LYS A 194 38.67 13.17 22.33
CA LYS A 194 38.76 14.28 21.39
C LYS A 194 37.47 15.08 21.38
N LYS A 195 37.58 16.39 21.12
CA LYS A 195 36.42 17.20 20.76
C LYS A 195 35.89 16.73 19.39
N LEU A 196 34.61 16.43 19.32
CA LEU A 196 33.98 15.90 18.12
C LEU A 196 33.67 17.03 17.12
N ASN A 197 33.99 16.79 15.84
CA ASN A 197 33.58 17.67 14.74
C ASN A 197 32.11 17.43 14.36
N TYR A 198 31.52 18.33 13.59
CA TYR A 198 30.12 18.22 13.18
C TYR A 198 29.80 16.91 12.43
N VAL A 199 30.71 16.38 11.63
CA VAL A 199 30.53 15.08 10.93
C VAL A 199 30.33 13.95 11.94
N MET A 200 31.12 13.93 13.02
CA MET A 200 31.01 12.91 14.07
C MET A 200 29.75 13.06 14.92
N TYR A 201 29.15 14.27 15.01
CA TYR A 201 27.83 14.45 15.62
C TYR A 201 26.74 13.73 14.81
N TYR A 202 26.79 13.78 13.47
CA TYR A 202 25.85 13.03 12.64
C TYR A 202 26.09 11.53 12.71
N VAL A 203 27.35 11.07 12.64
CA VAL A 203 27.66 9.62 12.81
C VAL A 203 27.15 9.11 14.16
N LEU A 204 27.37 9.84 15.26
CA LEU A 204 26.82 9.48 16.56
C LEU A 204 25.30 9.54 16.60
N GLY A 205 24.71 10.58 16.01
CA GLY A 205 23.26 10.74 15.93
C GLY A 205 22.62 9.53 15.25
N THR A 206 23.12 9.13 14.08
CA THR A 206 22.66 7.93 13.39
C THR A 206 22.82 6.67 14.22
N VAL A 207 23.99 6.45 14.85
CA VAL A 207 24.21 5.25 15.68
C VAL A 207 23.28 5.22 16.90
N ILE A 208 22.99 6.38 17.49
CA ILE A 208 22.00 6.50 18.57
C ILE A 208 20.61 6.13 18.05
N LEU A 209 20.22 6.61 16.87
CA LEU A 209 18.95 6.25 16.25
C LEU A 209 18.84 4.74 15.99
N TYR A 210 19.89 4.13 15.44
CA TYR A 210 19.98 2.69 15.27
C TYR A 210 19.74 1.96 16.59
N VAL A 211 20.50 2.29 17.64
CA VAL A 211 20.35 1.62 18.94
C VAL A 211 18.95 1.85 19.55
N MET A 212 18.41 3.06 19.47
CA MET A 212 17.08 3.36 20.03
C MET A 212 15.95 2.65 19.28
N GLY A 213 15.93 2.75 17.95
CA GLY A 213 14.89 2.12 17.14
C GLY A 213 14.91 0.60 17.26
N TYR A 214 16.09 -0.02 17.12
CA TYR A 214 16.21 -1.48 17.23
C TYR A 214 15.92 -2.00 18.66
N ALA A 215 16.11 -1.18 19.70
CA ALA A 215 15.69 -1.55 21.06
C ALA A 215 14.17 -1.70 21.19
N VAL A 216 13.41 -0.85 20.50
CA VAL A 216 11.94 -0.92 20.49
C VAL A 216 11.47 -2.07 19.60
N LEU A 217 12.12 -2.26 18.44
CA LEU A 217 11.84 -3.41 17.57
C LEU A 217 12.08 -4.74 18.29
N ALA A 218 13.17 -4.86 19.07
CA ALA A 218 13.45 -6.06 19.84
C ALA A 218 12.29 -6.44 20.78
N VAL A 219 11.55 -5.47 21.31
CA VAL A 219 10.35 -5.76 22.11
C VAL A 219 9.24 -6.35 21.26
N ALA A 220 8.94 -5.77 20.09
CA ALA A 220 7.97 -6.30 19.13
C ALA A 220 8.36 -7.71 18.67
N THR A 221 9.59 -7.89 18.17
CA THR A 221 10.12 -9.17 17.72
C THR A 221 9.97 -10.27 18.78
N ASN A 222 10.28 -9.96 20.05
CA ASN A 222 10.11 -10.93 21.14
C ASN A 222 8.63 -11.22 21.46
N TRP A 223 7.73 -10.23 21.38
CA TRP A 223 6.29 -10.46 21.58
C TRP A 223 5.70 -11.29 20.45
N GLU A 224 6.01 -10.98 19.20
CA GLU A 224 5.60 -11.77 18.02
C GLU A 224 6.15 -13.20 18.09
N MET A 225 7.44 -13.35 18.43
CA MET A 225 8.07 -14.66 18.58
C MET A 225 7.40 -15.48 19.70
N LEU A 226 7.08 -14.84 20.83
CA LEU A 226 6.26 -15.48 21.86
C LEU A 226 4.93 -15.90 21.25
N ALA A 227 4.15 -15.00 20.64
CA ALA A 227 2.84 -15.33 20.06
C ALA A 227 2.91 -16.48 19.04
N TYR A 228 3.99 -16.59 18.28
CA TYR A 228 4.23 -17.67 17.31
C TYR A 228 4.50 -19.03 17.99
N TYR A 229 5.41 -19.08 18.96
CA TYR A 229 5.85 -20.35 19.59
C TYR A 229 5.06 -20.75 20.83
N ILE A 230 4.53 -19.77 21.55
CA ILE A 230 3.84 -19.87 22.83
C ILE A 230 2.60 -18.98 22.70
N PRO A 231 1.41 -19.49 22.37
CA PRO A 231 0.26 -18.72 21.87
C PRO A 231 -0.28 -17.68 22.88
N VAL A 232 0.47 -16.62 23.10
CA VAL A 232 0.13 -15.44 23.86
C VAL A 232 -0.65 -14.51 22.95
N ASN A 233 -1.61 -13.80 23.52
CA ASN A 233 -2.37 -12.82 22.75
C ASN A 233 -1.47 -11.66 22.33
N ILE A 234 -1.60 -11.23 21.08
CA ILE A 234 -0.99 -10.04 20.53
C ILE A 234 -2.08 -9.07 20.11
N ASN A 235 -1.92 -7.79 20.44
CA ASN A 235 -2.82 -6.75 19.95
C ASN A 235 -2.16 -6.09 18.75
N SER A 236 -2.79 -6.22 17.58
CA SER A 236 -2.25 -5.75 16.30
C SER A 236 -1.95 -4.26 16.27
N LEU A 237 -2.77 -3.42 16.91
CA LEU A 237 -2.54 -1.97 16.94
C LEU A 237 -1.33 -1.60 17.82
N TYR A 238 -1.17 -2.25 18.97
CA TYR A 238 0.00 -2.03 19.82
C TYR A 238 1.27 -2.51 19.14
N ASP A 239 1.23 -3.66 18.49
CA ASP A 239 2.35 -4.21 17.75
C ASP A 239 2.78 -3.26 16.61
N GLN A 240 1.82 -2.81 15.79
CA GLN A 240 2.07 -1.80 14.75
C GLN A 240 2.62 -0.49 15.32
N PHE A 241 2.13 -0.02 16.47
CA PHE A 241 2.66 1.19 17.11
C PHE A 241 4.13 1.03 17.54
N ILE A 242 4.48 -0.12 18.16
CA ILE A 242 5.85 -0.44 18.56
C ILE A 242 6.73 -0.56 17.31
N PHE A 243 6.25 -1.27 16.28
CA PHE A 243 6.94 -1.37 15.00
C PHE A 243 7.19 0.00 14.40
N TRP A 244 6.20 0.88 14.28
CA TRP A 244 6.39 2.19 13.64
C TRP A 244 7.21 3.19 14.48
N PHE A 245 7.37 2.95 15.79
CA PHE A 245 8.40 3.64 16.58
C PHE A 245 9.80 3.34 16.02
N TYR A 246 10.05 2.08 15.66
CA TYR A 246 11.24 1.67 14.91
C TYR A 246 11.19 2.12 13.44
N GLY A 247 10.08 1.86 12.74
CA GLY A 247 9.89 2.05 11.30
C GLY A 247 9.86 3.51 10.86
N HIS A 248 9.61 4.46 11.77
CA HIS A 248 9.92 5.86 11.50
C HIS A 248 11.41 6.15 11.72
N SER A 249 12.02 5.56 12.75
CA SER A 249 13.44 5.77 13.04
C SER A 249 14.34 5.24 11.92
N ILE A 250 13.98 4.14 11.26
CA ILE A 250 14.73 3.55 10.13
C ILE A 250 14.94 4.54 8.97
N VAL A 251 13.95 5.37 8.63
CA VAL A 251 14.12 6.30 7.51
C VAL A 251 15.12 7.41 7.85
N TYR A 252 15.22 7.78 9.13
CA TYR A 252 16.25 8.69 9.63
C TYR A 252 17.61 8.01 9.79
N MET A 253 17.62 6.72 10.13
CA MET A 253 18.84 5.91 10.12
C MET A 253 19.51 5.94 8.74
N LEU A 254 18.72 5.89 7.65
CA LEU A 254 19.22 5.96 6.26
C LEU A 254 19.46 7.40 5.77
N PHE A 255 18.64 8.34 6.21
CA PHE A 255 18.73 9.75 5.80
C PHE A 255 19.93 10.48 6.42
N LEU A 256 20.20 10.31 7.72
CA LEU A 256 21.30 11.02 8.39
C LEU A 256 22.69 10.69 7.81
N PRO A 257 22.99 9.46 7.37
CA PRO A 257 24.20 9.12 6.63
C PRO A 257 24.35 9.87 5.33
N ALA A 258 23.30 10.00 4.53
CA ALA A 258 23.33 10.81 3.33
C ALA A 258 23.56 12.30 3.65
N VAL A 259 22.95 12.82 4.72
CA VAL A 259 23.25 14.16 5.23
C VAL A 259 24.71 14.28 5.69
N THR A 260 25.24 13.27 6.39
CA THR A 260 26.65 13.20 6.81
C THR A 260 27.57 13.25 5.60
N ALA A 261 27.22 12.52 4.54
CA ALA A 261 27.91 12.54 3.26
C ALA A 261 27.92 13.95 2.67
N LEU A 262 26.78 14.64 2.61
CA LEU A 262 26.72 16.02 2.12
C LEU A 262 27.58 16.99 2.95
N TYR A 263 27.56 16.86 4.28
CA TYR A 263 28.38 17.66 5.20
C TYR A 263 29.88 17.40 5.08
N PHE A 264 30.26 16.21 4.64
CA PHE A 264 31.64 15.88 4.30
C PHE A 264 32.00 16.37 2.89
N LEU A 265 31.14 16.11 1.90
CA LEU A 265 31.41 16.29 0.48
C LEU A 265 31.32 17.74 0.05
N VAL A 266 30.27 18.47 0.42
CA VAL A 266 30.05 19.84 -0.06
C VAL A 266 31.22 20.76 0.30
N PRO A 267 31.67 20.86 1.58
CA PRO A 267 32.80 21.72 1.93
C PRO A 267 34.10 21.28 1.24
N THR A 268 34.29 19.97 1.08
CA THR A 268 35.50 19.40 0.49
C THR A 268 35.57 19.64 -1.02
N LEU A 269 34.48 19.40 -1.76
CA LEU A 269 34.42 19.54 -3.21
C LEU A 269 34.47 21.00 -3.66
N VAL A 270 33.92 21.92 -2.86
CA VAL A 270 34.02 23.36 -3.14
C VAL A 270 35.25 24.01 -2.49
N ASN A 271 36.04 23.23 -1.76
CA ASN A 271 37.24 23.64 -1.04
C ASN A 271 37.02 24.88 -0.15
N ARG A 272 36.02 24.80 0.73
CA ARG A 272 35.69 25.84 1.72
C ARG A 272 35.40 25.22 3.08
N GLU A 273 35.62 26.00 4.13
CA GLU A 273 35.13 25.63 5.46
C GLU A 273 33.60 25.66 5.48
N ILE A 274 32.99 24.80 6.31
CA ILE A 274 31.55 24.81 6.52
C ILE A 274 31.10 26.19 7.02
N TYR A 275 30.00 26.68 6.46
CA TYR A 275 29.46 27.99 6.80
C TYR A 275 29.24 28.13 8.32
N SER A 276 28.61 27.14 8.97
CA SER A 276 28.47 27.09 10.43
C SER A 276 28.62 25.67 11.01
N ASP A 277 29.65 25.45 11.82
CA ASP A 277 29.83 24.24 12.62
C ASP A 277 28.76 24.09 13.71
N ARG A 278 28.34 25.22 14.31
CA ARG A 278 27.31 25.21 15.37
C ARG A 278 25.95 24.82 14.81
N LEU A 279 25.54 25.38 13.66
CA LEU A 279 24.27 25.00 13.02
C LEU A 279 24.26 23.52 12.66
N ALA A 280 25.37 22.99 12.13
CA ALA A 280 25.48 21.57 11.81
C ALA A 280 25.32 20.68 13.05
N LYS A 281 26.00 21.01 14.16
CA LYS A 281 25.88 20.24 15.42
C LYS A 281 24.49 20.31 16.04
N VAL A 282 23.86 21.49 16.04
CA VAL A 282 22.50 21.65 16.58
C VAL A 282 21.50 20.88 15.71
N SER A 283 21.62 20.97 14.38
CA SER A 283 20.77 20.22 13.46
C SER A 283 20.88 18.70 13.70
N ALA A 284 22.10 18.16 13.88
CA ALA A 284 22.29 16.75 14.20
C ALA A 284 21.56 16.31 15.49
N ILE A 285 21.63 17.13 16.56
CA ILE A 285 20.93 16.84 17.82
C ILE A 285 19.41 16.90 17.63
N LEU A 286 18.91 17.91 16.92
CA LEU A 286 17.49 18.08 16.66
C LEU A 286 16.92 16.95 15.81
N TYR A 287 17.67 16.42 14.83
CA TYR A 287 17.26 15.24 14.09
C TYR A 287 17.01 14.05 15.01
N VAL A 288 17.93 13.78 15.94
CA VAL A 288 17.76 12.67 16.89
C VAL A 288 16.53 12.87 17.79
N ALA A 289 16.30 14.12 18.23
CA ALA A 289 15.18 14.46 19.11
C ALA A 289 13.82 14.34 18.41
N PHE A 290 13.70 14.85 17.18
CA PHE A 290 12.42 14.89 16.48
C PHE A 290 12.08 13.62 15.70
N SER A 291 13.04 12.78 15.32
CA SER A 291 12.75 11.57 14.54
C SER A 291 11.96 10.54 15.36
N ASN A 292 12.34 10.22 16.60
CA ASN A 292 11.71 9.09 17.31
C ASN A 292 10.29 9.36 17.85
N ILE A 293 9.82 10.61 17.84
CA ILE A 293 8.58 11.01 18.51
C ILE A 293 7.38 11.14 17.55
N VAL A 294 7.54 10.73 16.30
CA VAL A 294 6.51 10.88 15.26
C VAL A 294 6.02 9.56 14.60
N PRO A 295 5.88 8.43 15.32
CA PRO A 295 5.56 7.15 14.66
C PRO A 295 4.14 7.06 14.08
N ILE A 296 3.19 7.82 14.62
CA ILE A 296 1.75 7.65 14.32
C ILE A 296 1.38 8.23 12.95
N HIS A 297 2.22 9.04 12.29
CA HIS A 297 1.90 9.45 10.93
C HIS A 297 1.91 8.30 9.91
N HIS A 298 2.54 7.17 10.24
CA HIS A 298 2.40 5.94 9.45
C HIS A 298 1.10 5.18 9.76
N LEU A 299 0.34 5.64 10.76
CA LEU A 299 -0.84 5.01 11.33
C LEU A 299 -2.04 5.97 11.39
N TYR A 300 -2.08 7.03 10.56
CA TYR A 300 -3.18 7.99 10.59
C TYR A 300 -4.55 7.37 10.30
N ASN A 301 -4.59 6.32 9.48
CA ASN A 301 -5.80 5.54 9.20
C ASN A 301 -6.08 4.42 10.22
N ALA A 302 -5.24 4.27 11.25
CA ALA A 302 -5.51 3.37 12.36
C ALA A 302 -6.43 4.04 13.41
N VAL A 303 -6.90 3.27 14.39
CA VAL A 303 -7.88 3.72 15.39
C VAL A 303 -7.21 4.57 16.48
N PHE A 304 -6.87 5.82 16.15
CA PHE A 304 -6.38 6.83 17.09
C PHE A 304 -7.39 7.98 17.28
N PRO A 305 -7.44 8.60 18.47
CA PRO A 305 -8.20 9.83 18.65
C PRO A 305 -7.67 10.93 17.72
N TYR A 306 -8.56 11.68 17.07
CA TYR A 306 -8.19 12.69 16.07
C TYR A 306 -7.15 13.72 16.56
N TRP A 307 -7.21 14.14 17.84
CA TRP A 307 -6.23 15.08 18.40
C TRP A 307 -4.80 14.53 18.43
N VAL A 308 -4.63 13.20 18.49
CA VAL A 308 -3.32 12.54 18.41
C VAL A 308 -2.76 12.65 17.00
N ASN A 309 -3.61 12.46 15.98
CA ASN A 309 -3.20 12.61 14.58
C ASN A 309 -2.74 14.04 14.29
N ILE A 310 -3.47 15.05 14.76
CA ILE A 310 -3.09 16.47 14.62
C ILE A 310 -1.80 16.79 15.38
N LEU A 311 -1.62 16.26 16.59
CA LEU A 311 -0.36 16.42 17.32
C LEU A 311 0.80 15.84 16.51
N GLN A 312 0.61 14.66 15.93
CA GLN A 312 1.62 13.96 15.14
C GLN A 312 1.93 14.67 13.83
N GLU A 313 0.95 15.28 13.18
CA GLU A 313 1.13 16.14 12.01
C GLU A 313 2.04 17.34 12.35
N VAL A 314 1.72 18.07 13.42
CA VAL A 314 2.52 19.22 13.88
C VAL A 314 3.94 18.81 14.23
N MET A 315 4.10 17.70 14.96
CA MET A 315 5.42 17.20 15.35
C MET A 315 6.24 16.73 14.14
N THR A 316 5.59 16.15 13.13
CA THR A 316 6.24 15.72 11.87
C THR A 316 6.72 16.92 11.06
N TYR A 317 5.93 18.00 10.99
CA TYR A 317 6.41 19.26 10.41
C TYR A 317 7.59 19.86 11.17
N GLY A 318 7.69 19.61 12.48
CA GLY A 318 8.86 19.98 13.29
C GLY A 318 10.20 19.47 12.73
N VAL A 319 10.20 18.34 12.03
CA VAL A 319 11.42 17.78 11.41
C VAL A 319 11.93 18.61 10.22
N VAL A 320 11.08 19.46 9.64
CA VAL A 320 11.50 20.40 8.59
C VAL A 320 12.57 21.37 9.11
N VAL A 321 12.55 21.71 10.40
CA VAL A 321 13.50 22.66 11.02
C VAL A 321 14.96 22.18 10.91
N PRO A 322 15.36 21.02 11.45
CA PRO A 322 16.73 20.55 11.30
C PRO A 322 17.14 20.33 9.83
N SER A 323 16.19 20.00 8.95
CA SER A 323 16.41 19.89 7.50
C SER A 323 16.74 21.22 6.86
N MET A 324 15.96 22.27 7.10
CA MET A 324 16.26 23.60 6.63
C MET A 324 17.62 24.09 7.14
N MET A 325 17.91 23.90 8.43
CA MET A 325 19.21 24.25 9.01
C MET A 325 20.35 23.58 8.25
N THR A 326 20.18 22.32 7.84
CA THR A 326 21.17 21.59 7.07
C THR A 326 21.34 22.12 5.66
N PHE A 327 20.28 22.15 4.87
CA PHE A 327 20.38 22.51 3.46
C PHE A 327 20.76 23.97 3.26
N PHE A 328 20.33 24.89 4.13
CA PHE A 328 20.79 26.28 4.07
C PHE A 328 22.25 26.44 4.47
N ASN A 329 22.74 25.69 5.47
CA ASN A 329 24.16 25.73 5.87
C ASN A 329 25.08 25.22 4.74
N LEU A 330 24.69 24.11 4.11
CA LEU A 330 25.39 23.54 2.96
C LEU A 330 25.33 24.46 1.73
N TRP A 331 24.16 25.03 1.43
CA TRP A 331 24.00 26.01 0.36
C TRP A 331 24.87 27.25 0.59
N ALA A 332 24.84 27.82 1.80
CA ALA A 332 25.66 28.97 2.16
C ALA A 332 27.17 28.68 2.05
N THR A 333 27.58 27.43 2.30
CA THR A 333 28.96 26.97 2.11
C THR A 333 29.36 27.01 0.62
N ALA A 334 28.49 26.54 -0.27
CA ALA A 334 28.72 26.50 -1.71
C ALA A 334 28.47 27.86 -2.41
N LYS A 335 27.75 28.78 -1.78
CA LYS A 335 27.33 30.06 -2.39
C LYS A 335 28.52 30.88 -2.89
N GLY A 336 28.47 31.31 -4.15
CA GLY A 336 29.47 32.20 -4.75
C GLY A 336 30.81 31.51 -5.06
N VAL A 337 30.85 30.18 -5.13
CA VAL A 337 31.98 29.44 -5.69
C VAL A 337 31.93 29.61 -7.22
N LYS A 338 33.03 30.09 -7.81
CA LYS A 338 33.11 30.38 -9.26
C LYS A 338 33.72 29.26 -10.09
N GLN A 339 34.47 28.35 -9.47
CA GLN A 339 35.16 27.25 -10.13
C GLN A 339 34.89 25.98 -9.33
N ILE A 340 33.99 25.13 -9.84
CA ILE A 340 33.76 23.78 -9.33
C ILE A 340 34.14 22.81 -10.44
N THR A 341 34.94 21.82 -10.10
CA THR A 341 35.25 20.72 -11.02
C THR A 341 34.06 19.78 -11.08
N TRP A 342 33.37 19.78 -12.22
CA TRP A 342 32.23 18.90 -12.44
C TRP A 342 32.68 17.46 -12.71
N SER A 343 32.85 16.74 -11.61
CA SER A 343 33.20 15.32 -11.54
C SER A 343 31.96 14.50 -11.19
N VAL A 344 32.01 13.19 -11.41
CA VAL A 344 30.90 12.29 -11.04
C VAL A 344 30.51 12.37 -9.55
N PRO A 345 31.43 12.39 -8.57
CA PRO A 345 31.04 12.60 -7.17
C PRO A 345 30.39 13.97 -6.94
N ALA A 346 30.80 15.03 -7.66
CA ALA A 346 30.14 16.34 -7.55
C ALA A 346 28.71 16.32 -8.14
N ALA A 347 28.52 15.62 -9.27
CA ALA A 347 27.21 15.45 -9.89
C ALA A 347 26.25 14.67 -8.98
N PHE A 348 26.69 13.56 -8.38
CA PHE A 348 25.90 12.81 -7.41
C PHE A 348 25.65 13.59 -6.11
N THR A 349 26.61 14.40 -5.64
CA THR A 349 26.41 15.30 -4.49
C THR A 349 25.31 16.32 -4.78
N ALA A 350 25.31 16.89 -5.99
CA ALA A 350 24.28 17.84 -6.42
C ALA A 350 22.91 17.17 -6.61
N MET A 351 22.88 15.98 -7.20
CA MET A 351 21.68 15.15 -7.29
C MET A 351 21.11 14.87 -5.90
N SER A 352 21.94 14.40 -4.96
CA SER A 352 21.55 14.12 -3.58
C SER A 352 20.97 15.36 -2.88
N PHE A 353 21.63 16.52 -3.03
CA PHE A 353 21.17 17.78 -2.46
C PHE A 353 19.83 18.23 -3.05
N ALA A 354 19.66 18.18 -4.37
CA ALA A 354 18.43 18.59 -5.05
C ALA A 354 17.28 17.60 -4.80
N GLY A 355 17.58 16.30 -4.87
CA GLY A 355 16.66 15.21 -4.58
C GLY A 355 16.14 15.26 -3.16
N ALA A 356 16.96 15.65 -2.18
CA ALA A 356 16.53 15.84 -0.79
C ALA A 356 15.41 16.88 -0.67
N ILE A 357 15.50 17.95 -1.45
CA ILE A 357 14.49 19.02 -1.45
C ILE A 357 13.23 18.52 -2.17
N ALA A 358 13.38 17.92 -3.36
CA ALA A 358 12.25 17.43 -4.14
C ALA A 358 11.45 16.35 -3.40
N ALA A 359 12.14 15.33 -2.88
CA ALA A 359 11.53 14.26 -2.09
C ALA A 359 11.05 14.73 -0.71
N GLY A 360 11.73 15.72 -0.11
CA GLY A 360 11.31 16.33 1.14
C GLY A 360 9.94 17.02 1.05
N VAL A 361 9.64 17.68 -0.08
CA VAL A 361 8.33 18.32 -0.31
C VAL A 361 7.20 17.29 -0.35
N THR A 362 7.41 16.14 -1.00
CA THR A 362 6.40 15.07 -1.00
C THR A 362 6.21 14.46 0.39
N GLY A 363 7.25 14.46 1.24
CA GLY A 363 7.13 14.04 2.65
C GLY A 363 6.25 14.96 3.50
N VAL A 364 6.29 16.28 3.24
CA VAL A 364 5.37 17.23 3.89
C VAL A 364 3.92 16.97 3.46
N ALA A 365 3.70 16.61 2.19
CA ALA A 365 2.38 16.21 1.71
C ALA A 365 1.85 14.98 2.48
N ASN A 366 2.67 13.92 2.61
CA ASN A 366 2.30 12.72 3.37
C ASN A 366 2.07 12.99 4.87
N ALA A 367 2.77 13.97 5.46
CA ALA A 367 2.55 14.33 6.86
C ALA A 367 1.21 15.01 7.11
N THR A 368 0.53 15.49 6.06
CA THR A 368 -0.74 16.22 6.16
C THR A 368 -1.90 15.24 6.26
N VAL A 369 -2.59 15.18 7.40
CA VAL A 369 -3.60 14.13 7.69
C VAL A 369 -4.72 14.09 6.64
N SER A 370 -5.18 15.26 6.18
CA SER A 370 -6.24 15.35 5.18
C SER A 370 -5.81 14.79 3.82
N PHE A 371 -4.56 15.03 3.43
CA PHE A 371 -4.03 14.48 2.19
C PHE A 371 -3.77 12.99 2.34
N ASP A 372 -3.13 12.59 3.45
CA ASP A 372 -2.85 11.19 3.75
C ASP A 372 -4.11 10.32 3.71
N SER A 373 -5.26 10.82 4.18
CA SER A 373 -6.53 10.08 4.16
C SER A 373 -6.93 9.50 2.79
N VAL A 374 -6.48 10.10 1.68
CA VAL A 374 -6.78 9.67 0.31
C VAL A 374 -5.64 8.83 -0.28
N ILE A 375 -4.39 9.18 0.01
CA ILE A 375 -3.20 8.54 -0.57
C ILE A 375 -2.63 7.41 0.30
N HIS A 376 -3.14 7.22 1.52
CA HIS A 376 -2.61 6.24 2.47
C HIS A 376 -2.63 4.85 1.84
N ASN A 377 -1.53 4.12 1.94
CA ASN A 377 -1.33 2.82 1.29
C ASN A 377 -1.48 2.80 -0.24
N SER A 378 -1.62 3.92 -0.94
CA SER A 378 -1.50 3.96 -2.41
C SER A 378 -0.02 3.87 -2.84
N MET A 379 0.21 3.72 -4.15
CA MET A 379 1.54 3.80 -4.77
C MET A 379 2.25 5.16 -4.57
N TRP A 380 1.53 6.18 -4.12
CA TRP A 380 2.12 7.48 -3.74
C TRP A 380 3.10 7.34 -2.56
N VAL A 381 2.79 6.46 -1.60
CA VAL A 381 3.66 6.23 -0.44
C VAL A 381 5.01 5.60 -0.87
N PRO A 382 5.03 4.49 -1.64
CA PRO A 382 6.24 4.02 -2.31
C PRO A 382 6.92 5.08 -3.18
N ALA A 383 6.19 5.93 -3.91
CA ALA A 383 6.78 6.99 -4.73
C ALA A 383 7.61 7.97 -3.88
N HIS A 384 7.03 8.49 -2.79
CA HIS A 384 7.73 9.38 -1.85
C HIS A 384 8.96 8.70 -1.25
N PHE A 385 8.81 7.46 -0.75
CA PHE A 385 9.91 6.73 -0.14
C PHE A 385 11.05 6.49 -1.12
N HIS A 386 10.74 6.05 -2.35
CA HIS A 386 11.75 5.87 -3.39
C HIS A 386 12.33 7.19 -3.88
N ALA A 387 11.60 8.31 -3.83
CA ALA A 387 12.18 9.61 -4.10
C ALA A 387 13.29 9.94 -3.09
N MET A 388 13.05 9.69 -1.79
CA MET A 388 14.08 9.87 -0.75
C MET A 388 15.26 8.93 -0.97
N ILE A 389 15.01 7.65 -1.23
CA ILE A 389 16.08 6.66 -1.40
C ILE A 389 16.88 6.90 -2.69
N MET A 390 16.20 6.98 -3.83
CA MET A 390 16.83 6.96 -5.15
C MET A 390 17.35 8.33 -5.60
N LEU A 391 16.76 9.44 -5.15
CA LEU A 391 17.20 10.79 -5.54
C LEU A 391 18.11 11.44 -4.48
N MET A 392 18.05 11.01 -3.22
CA MET A 392 18.82 11.62 -2.13
C MET A 392 19.83 10.68 -1.48
N ILE A 393 19.35 9.57 -0.90
CA ILE A 393 20.18 8.70 -0.04
C ILE A 393 21.23 7.95 -0.86
N ALA A 394 20.80 7.18 -1.87
CA ALA A 394 21.69 6.40 -2.72
C ALA A 394 22.67 7.31 -3.50
N PRO A 395 22.26 8.43 -4.12
CA PRO A 395 23.19 9.39 -4.71
C PRO A 395 24.25 9.93 -3.75
N GLY A 396 23.87 10.23 -2.49
CA GLY A 396 24.83 10.66 -1.47
C GLY A 396 25.87 9.57 -1.16
N ALA A 397 25.42 8.32 -1.04
CA ALA A 397 26.28 7.16 -0.85
C ALA A 397 27.18 6.91 -2.08
N TYR A 398 26.65 7.01 -3.30
CA TYR A 398 27.44 6.88 -4.53
C TYR A 398 28.53 7.93 -4.62
N ALA A 399 28.24 9.19 -4.29
CA ALA A 399 29.24 10.25 -4.25
C ALA A 399 30.40 9.91 -3.28
N LEU A 400 30.09 9.38 -2.10
CA LEU A 400 31.11 8.88 -1.17
C LEU A 400 31.87 7.67 -1.73
N LEU A 401 31.20 6.70 -2.35
CA LEU A 401 31.87 5.53 -2.95
C LEU A 401 32.87 5.94 -4.04
N TYR A 402 32.53 6.93 -4.87
CA TYR A 402 33.45 7.49 -5.87
C TYR A 402 34.74 8.09 -5.27
N ILE A 403 34.75 8.37 -3.97
CA ILE A 403 35.92 8.87 -3.23
C ILE A 403 36.58 7.78 -2.38
N LEU A 404 35.80 6.99 -1.66
CA LEU A 404 36.28 5.98 -0.72
C LEU A 404 36.90 4.77 -1.43
N VAL A 405 36.37 4.36 -2.60
CA VAL A 405 36.95 3.24 -3.35
C VAL A 405 38.39 3.55 -3.77
N PRO A 406 38.71 4.71 -4.39
CA PRO A 406 40.10 5.10 -4.64
C PRO A 406 40.96 5.24 -3.39
N TRP A 407 40.39 5.71 -2.27
CA TRP A 407 41.09 5.81 -0.99
C TRP A 407 41.57 4.44 -0.51
N VAL A 408 40.64 3.48 -0.46
CA VAL A 408 40.89 2.16 0.13
C VAL A 408 41.72 1.28 -0.79
N THR A 409 41.38 1.25 -2.09
CA THR A 409 42.08 0.40 -3.06
C THR A 409 43.43 0.98 -3.47
N GLY A 410 43.63 2.30 -3.33
CA GLY A 410 44.77 3.00 -3.90
C GLY A 410 44.76 2.96 -5.42
N ARG A 411 43.58 2.99 -6.05
CA ARG A 411 43.42 2.98 -7.51
C ARG A 411 42.42 4.01 -7.98
N LEU A 412 42.78 4.74 -9.03
CA LEU A 412 41.89 5.67 -9.71
C LEU A 412 40.86 4.93 -10.56
N TRP A 413 39.66 5.52 -10.70
CA TRP A 413 38.58 4.95 -11.50
C TRP A 413 39.03 4.60 -12.92
N TYR A 414 38.70 3.38 -13.34
CA TYR A 414 39.15 2.83 -14.60
C TYR A 414 38.47 3.49 -15.80
N SER A 415 37.14 3.63 -15.75
CA SER A 415 36.34 4.15 -16.88
C SER A 415 35.54 5.39 -16.47
N VAL A 416 35.92 6.54 -17.03
CA VAL A 416 35.16 7.80 -16.92
C VAL A 416 33.77 7.65 -17.56
N ARG A 417 33.69 6.95 -18.71
CA ARG A 417 32.42 6.74 -19.43
C ARG A 417 31.43 5.92 -18.60
N LEU A 418 31.88 4.85 -17.94
CA LEU A 418 31.01 4.06 -17.06
C LEU A 418 30.61 4.85 -15.81
N ALA A 419 31.48 5.71 -15.29
CA ALA A 419 31.14 6.56 -14.15
C ALA A 419 30.03 7.57 -14.50
N TRP A 420 30.09 8.21 -15.67
CA TRP A 420 29.03 9.10 -16.14
C TRP A 420 27.77 8.34 -16.60
N ALA A 421 27.92 7.14 -17.17
CA ALA A 421 26.77 6.30 -17.49
C ALA A 421 26.00 5.92 -16.23
N HIS A 422 26.69 5.51 -15.15
CA HIS A 422 26.07 5.27 -13.85
C HIS A 422 25.27 6.50 -13.39
N PHE A 423 25.88 7.70 -13.40
CA PHE A 423 25.18 8.94 -13.02
C PHE A 423 23.89 9.18 -13.82
N TRP A 424 23.98 9.18 -15.16
CA TRP A 424 22.82 9.52 -15.99
C TRP A 424 21.73 8.47 -15.95
N LEU A 425 22.09 7.18 -15.92
CA LEU A 425 21.13 6.08 -15.81
C LEU A 425 20.42 6.13 -14.45
N THR A 426 21.14 6.36 -13.36
CA THR A 426 20.51 6.54 -12.04
C THR A 426 19.60 7.76 -12.04
N LEU A 427 20.04 8.93 -12.51
CA LEU A 427 19.21 10.13 -12.51
C LEU A 427 17.92 9.96 -13.32
N VAL A 428 18.03 9.53 -14.58
CA VAL A 428 16.86 9.39 -15.47
C VAL A 428 15.95 8.26 -15.01
N GLY A 429 16.54 7.12 -14.64
CA GLY A 429 15.81 5.96 -14.11
C GLY A 429 15.01 6.32 -12.86
N SER A 430 15.66 6.93 -11.86
CA SER A 430 15.03 7.23 -10.58
C SER A 430 13.92 8.28 -10.70
N VAL A 431 14.11 9.31 -11.52
CA VAL A 431 13.05 10.30 -11.77
C VAL A 431 11.84 9.63 -12.41
N GLY A 432 12.04 8.77 -13.42
CA GLY A 432 10.95 8.08 -14.09
C GLY A 432 10.18 7.14 -13.16
N VAL A 433 10.88 6.32 -12.36
CA VAL A 433 10.21 5.44 -11.37
C VAL A 433 9.34 6.24 -10.41
N VAL A 434 9.89 7.33 -9.85
CA VAL A 434 9.16 8.17 -8.89
C VAL A 434 7.94 8.82 -9.53
N MET A 435 8.06 9.28 -10.78
CA MET A 435 6.93 9.87 -11.50
C MET A 435 5.80 8.86 -11.70
N PHE A 436 6.08 7.70 -12.30
CA PHE A 436 5.03 6.72 -12.58
C PHE A 436 4.38 6.15 -11.32
N PHE A 437 5.15 5.90 -10.24
CA PHE A 437 4.57 5.51 -8.95
C PHE A 437 3.68 6.62 -8.36
N SER A 438 4.02 7.89 -8.57
CA SER A 438 3.20 9.02 -8.09
C SER A 438 1.86 9.06 -8.84
N ASP A 439 1.90 8.85 -10.15
CA ASP A 439 0.71 8.84 -11.02
C ASP A 439 -0.20 7.65 -10.71
N GLU A 440 0.35 6.45 -10.52
CA GLU A 440 -0.37 5.26 -10.02
C GLU A 440 -1.03 5.54 -8.66
N GLY A 441 -0.29 6.18 -7.76
CA GLY A 441 -0.75 6.51 -6.42
C GLY A 441 -1.95 7.45 -6.40
N ILE A 442 -1.85 8.56 -7.14
CA ILE A 442 -2.96 9.52 -7.28
C ILE A 442 -4.16 8.88 -7.99
N SER A 443 -3.93 7.93 -8.91
CA SER A 443 -4.98 7.18 -9.59
C SER A 443 -5.68 6.15 -8.68
N GLY A 444 -5.22 5.98 -7.44
CA GLY A 444 -5.85 5.10 -6.44
C GLY A 444 -5.32 3.67 -6.46
N ILE A 445 -4.22 3.37 -7.17
CA ILE A 445 -3.60 2.05 -7.09
C ILE A 445 -2.98 1.84 -5.72
N LEU A 446 -3.45 0.80 -5.03
CA LEU A 446 -2.93 0.42 -3.72
C LEU A 446 -1.56 -0.24 -3.87
N ARG A 447 -0.64 0.04 -2.95
CA ARG A 447 0.65 -0.65 -2.86
C ARG A 447 0.43 -2.14 -2.57
N ARG A 448 1.34 -2.99 -3.07
CA ARG A 448 1.26 -4.46 -2.96
C ARG A 448 0.09 -5.07 -3.74
N SER A 449 -0.46 -4.38 -4.73
CA SER A 449 -1.49 -4.93 -5.60
C SER A 449 -0.86 -5.76 -6.72
N MET A 450 -0.89 -7.09 -6.57
CA MET A 450 -0.45 -7.99 -7.65
C MET A 450 -1.34 -7.84 -8.90
N ILE A 451 -2.63 -7.55 -8.70
CA ILE A 451 -3.63 -7.38 -9.74
C ILE A 451 -4.19 -5.96 -9.67
N TYR A 452 -4.25 -5.28 -10.81
CA TYR A 452 -4.76 -3.93 -10.94
C TYR A 452 -5.68 -3.79 -12.17
N PRO A 453 -6.55 -2.76 -12.22
CA PRO A 453 -7.41 -2.51 -13.37
C PRO A 453 -6.60 -2.26 -14.65
N ARG A 454 -6.86 -3.06 -15.70
CA ARG A 454 -6.16 -2.96 -16.99
C ARG A 454 -6.68 -1.83 -17.88
N ILE A 455 -6.88 -0.65 -17.31
CA ILE A 455 -7.18 0.56 -18.06
C ILE A 455 -5.90 1.17 -18.63
N SER A 456 -6.01 1.85 -19.77
CA SER A 456 -4.83 2.29 -20.53
C SER A 456 -3.87 3.18 -19.75
N SER A 457 -4.36 4.04 -18.85
CA SER A 457 -3.49 4.92 -18.05
C SER A 457 -2.63 4.11 -17.09
N ILE A 458 -3.24 3.23 -16.30
CA ILE A 458 -2.54 2.41 -15.30
C ILE A 458 -1.56 1.44 -15.97
N VAL A 459 -1.92 0.86 -17.11
CA VAL A 459 -1.00 -0.01 -17.86
C VAL A 459 0.22 0.77 -18.37
N VAL A 460 0.03 2.02 -18.82
CA VAL A 460 1.15 2.89 -19.23
C VAL A 460 2.06 3.18 -18.04
N ASP A 461 1.48 3.44 -16.87
CA ASP A 461 2.26 3.77 -15.68
C ASP A 461 3.07 2.57 -15.17
N GLU A 462 2.46 1.38 -15.10
CA GLU A 462 3.12 0.15 -14.64
C GLU A 462 4.26 -0.28 -15.59
N VAL A 463 4.04 -0.16 -16.89
CA VAL A 463 5.07 -0.41 -17.91
C VAL A 463 6.16 0.67 -17.85
N GLY A 464 5.77 1.93 -17.67
CA GLY A 464 6.68 3.06 -17.49
C GLY A 464 7.61 2.84 -16.30
N ALA A 465 7.04 2.61 -15.12
CA ALA A 465 7.78 2.30 -13.90
C ALA A 465 8.75 1.12 -14.11
N THR A 466 8.33 0.07 -14.82
CA THR A 466 9.20 -1.08 -15.14
C THR A 466 10.38 -0.69 -16.03
N ILE A 467 10.15 0.06 -17.11
CA ILE A 467 11.21 0.53 -18.02
C ILE A 467 12.24 1.36 -17.26
N PHE A 468 11.77 2.30 -16.43
CA PHE A 468 12.67 3.17 -15.68
C PHE A 468 13.38 2.42 -14.53
N ALA A 469 12.76 1.41 -13.92
CA ALA A 469 13.43 0.51 -12.98
C ALA A 469 14.57 -0.28 -13.65
N VAL A 470 14.38 -0.76 -14.89
CA VAL A 470 15.46 -1.38 -15.68
C VAL A 470 16.60 -0.38 -15.94
N ILE A 471 16.28 0.87 -16.25
CA ILE A 471 17.29 1.93 -16.45
C ILE A 471 18.12 2.15 -15.16
N VAL A 472 17.48 2.21 -13.98
CA VAL A 472 18.20 2.27 -12.69
C VAL A 472 19.11 1.05 -12.51
N GLY A 473 18.61 -0.15 -12.79
CA GLY A 473 19.38 -1.40 -12.72
C GLY A 473 20.61 -1.41 -13.63
N LEU A 474 20.53 -0.83 -14.83
CA LEU A 474 21.68 -0.64 -15.72
C LEU A 474 22.70 0.35 -15.14
N GLY A 475 22.24 1.38 -14.43
CA GLY A 475 23.10 2.31 -13.69
C GLY A 475 23.88 1.59 -12.58
N ALA A 476 23.19 0.80 -11.77
CA ALA A 476 23.80 -0.05 -10.73
C ALA A 476 24.85 -1.00 -11.32
N LEU A 477 24.54 -1.66 -12.43
CA LEU A 477 25.49 -2.53 -13.13
C LEU A 477 26.73 -1.76 -13.60
N ALA A 478 26.57 -0.53 -14.11
CA ALA A 478 27.69 0.31 -14.52
C ALA A 478 28.62 0.64 -13.34
N LEU A 479 28.08 0.89 -12.14
CA LEU A 479 28.87 1.08 -10.91
C LEU A 479 29.68 -0.17 -10.56
N VAL A 480 29.02 -1.34 -10.52
CA VAL A 480 29.67 -2.61 -10.15
C VAL A 480 30.78 -2.95 -11.15
N LEU A 481 30.50 -2.88 -12.45
CA LEU A 481 31.49 -3.15 -13.49
C LEU A 481 32.69 -2.21 -13.42
N ASN A 482 32.45 -0.91 -13.21
CA ASN A 482 33.55 0.06 -13.10
C ASN A 482 34.36 -0.15 -11.82
N THR A 483 33.73 -0.56 -10.71
CA THR A 483 34.41 -0.85 -9.44
C THR A 483 35.33 -2.06 -9.58
N LEU A 484 34.82 -3.15 -10.16
CA LEU A 484 35.63 -4.35 -10.45
C LEU A 484 36.79 -4.02 -11.39
N GLN A 485 36.54 -3.30 -12.48
CA GLN A 485 37.59 -2.86 -13.39
C GLN A 485 38.61 -1.95 -12.70
N THR A 486 38.20 -1.09 -11.77
CA THR A 486 39.08 -0.23 -10.99
C THR A 486 39.99 -1.05 -10.08
N ILE A 487 39.46 -2.04 -9.36
CA ILE A 487 40.23 -2.93 -8.48
C ILE A 487 41.31 -3.68 -9.26
N PHE A 488 40.99 -4.22 -10.44
CA PHE A 488 41.92 -5.07 -11.20
C PHE A 488 42.81 -4.31 -12.19
N ARG A 489 42.30 -3.22 -12.78
CA ARG A 489 42.92 -2.53 -13.93
C ARG A 489 43.11 -1.02 -13.70
N GLY A 490 42.59 -0.46 -12.62
CA GLY A 490 42.71 0.97 -12.29
C GLY A 490 44.17 1.39 -12.08
N ARG A 491 44.50 2.62 -12.49
CA ARG A 491 45.85 3.18 -12.30
C ARG A 491 46.13 3.37 -10.81
N THR A 492 47.32 3.01 -10.37
CA THR A 492 47.72 3.10 -8.95
C THR A 492 47.79 4.56 -8.48
N LEU A 493 47.27 4.81 -7.28
CA LEU A 493 47.32 6.05 -6.54
C LEU A 493 48.06 5.80 -5.21
N ASP A 494 49.14 6.55 -4.96
CA ASP A 494 49.85 6.48 -3.68
C ASP A 494 49.09 7.30 -2.62
N THR A 495 48.19 6.64 -1.90
CA THR A 495 47.34 7.28 -0.87
C THR A 495 48.09 7.57 0.42
N SER A 496 49.29 6.99 0.62
CA SER A 496 50.06 7.14 1.87
C SER A 496 50.62 8.55 2.08
N LYS A 497 50.70 9.34 1.01
CA LYS A 497 51.30 10.69 1.00
C LYS A 497 50.30 11.82 0.81
N LEU A 498 49.02 11.50 0.59
CA LEU A 498 48.00 12.49 0.25
C LEU A 498 47.19 12.89 1.49
N GLY A 499 46.96 14.19 1.64
CA GLY A 499 45.94 14.70 2.54
C GLY A 499 44.53 14.34 2.06
N VAL A 500 43.53 14.40 2.95
CA VAL A 500 42.13 14.06 2.61
C VAL A 500 41.61 14.87 1.41
N LEU A 501 41.92 16.17 1.36
CA LEU A 501 41.51 17.05 0.27
C LEU A 501 42.17 16.68 -1.07
N GLU A 502 43.46 16.34 -1.05
CA GLU A 502 44.22 15.95 -2.25
C GLU A 502 43.71 14.61 -2.80
N LEU A 503 43.37 13.70 -1.90
CA LEU A 503 42.80 12.40 -2.25
C LEU A 503 41.41 12.53 -2.87
N VAL A 504 40.55 13.34 -2.27
CA VAL A 504 39.22 13.64 -2.82
C VAL A 504 39.36 14.30 -4.18
N SER A 505 40.29 15.25 -4.33
CA SER A 505 40.58 15.91 -5.60
C SER A 505 41.09 14.93 -6.66
N ALA A 506 41.99 14.01 -6.30
CA ALA A 506 42.51 12.99 -7.22
C ALA A 506 41.42 11.99 -7.65
N ALA A 507 40.58 11.55 -6.71
CA ALA A 507 39.45 10.68 -6.99
C ALA A 507 38.43 11.37 -7.91
N ALA A 508 38.05 12.61 -7.59
CA ALA A 508 37.18 13.43 -8.42
C ALA A 508 37.75 13.65 -9.83
N ALA A 509 39.03 14.02 -9.95
CA ALA A 509 39.70 14.25 -11.22
C ALA A 509 39.73 12.99 -12.11
N SER A 510 39.76 11.79 -11.53
CA SER A 510 39.70 10.54 -12.29
C SER A 510 38.36 10.27 -12.98
N THR A 511 37.37 11.14 -12.78
CA THR A 511 36.02 11.05 -13.37
C THR A 511 35.64 12.27 -14.22
N VAL A 512 36.57 13.19 -14.48
CA VAL A 512 36.31 14.40 -15.30
C VAL A 512 36.56 14.11 -16.78
N SER A 513 35.70 14.61 -17.67
CA SER A 513 35.93 14.62 -19.11
C SER A 513 36.63 15.92 -19.53
N GLY A 514 37.96 16.01 -19.40
CA GLY A 514 38.76 17.17 -19.86
C GLY A 514 40.06 17.42 -19.07
N PRO A 515 40.94 18.34 -19.53
CA PRO A 515 42.16 18.70 -18.81
C PRO A 515 41.84 19.44 -17.50
N TYR A 516 42.45 18.99 -16.40
CA TYR A 516 42.19 19.45 -15.03
C TYR A 516 43.32 20.37 -14.52
N SER A 517 42.97 21.53 -13.97
CA SER A 517 43.87 22.36 -13.15
C SER A 517 43.45 22.25 -11.68
N THR A 518 44.37 21.86 -10.80
CA THR A 518 44.20 21.93 -9.34
C THR A 518 43.99 23.39 -8.92
N PRO A 519 42.83 23.78 -8.36
CA PRO A 519 42.66 25.12 -7.83
C PRO A 519 43.49 25.27 -6.54
N GLU A 520 44.27 26.35 -6.43
CA GLU A 520 44.88 26.73 -5.15
C GLU A 520 43.78 27.06 -4.12
N PRO A 521 43.96 26.66 -2.84
CA PRO A 521 42.97 26.94 -1.80
C PRO A 521 42.85 28.46 -1.56
N PRO A 522 41.66 29.06 -1.73
CA PRO A 522 41.47 30.46 -1.41
C PRO A 522 41.53 30.65 0.10
N LYS A 523 42.51 31.43 0.58
CA LYS A 523 42.55 31.92 1.97
C LYS A 523 41.47 32.99 2.15
N LEU A 524 40.24 32.58 2.47
CA LEU A 524 39.17 33.50 2.83
C LEU A 524 39.29 33.87 4.31
N LYS A 525 39.54 35.16 4.58
CA LYS A 525 39.28 35.75 5.89
C LYS A 525 37.77 35.84 6.08
N VAL A 526 37.20 34.90 6.82
CA VAL A 526 35.78 34.92 7.18
C VAL A 526 35.59 35.92 8.32
N ASP A 527 34.80 36.97 8.09
CA ASP A 527 34.40 37.91 9.15
C ASP A 527 33.42 37.21 10.11
N HIS A 528 33.90 36.95 11.32
CA HIS A 528 33.18 36.21 12.36
C HIS A 528 31.85 36.89 12.76
N ARG A 529 31.72 38.22 12.60
CA ARG A 529 30.46 38.94 12.85
C ARG A 529 29.42 38.70 11.76
N LEU A 530 29.86 38.55 10.51
CA LEU A 530 28.98 38.28 9.36
C LEU A 530 28.42 36.86 9.44
N LYS A 531 29.25 35.89 9.84
CA LYS A 531 28.85 34.50 10.12
C LYS A 531 27.80 34.43 11.23
N LEU A 532 28.02 35.12 12.36
CA LEU A 532 27.07 35.12 13.48
C LEU A 532 25.73 35.78 13.09
N ARG A 533 25.77 36.89 12.33
CA ARG A 533 24.55 37.55 11.83
C ARG A 533 23.76 36.66 10.90
N ALA A 534 24.40 36.03 9.93
CA ALA A 534 23.67 35.16 9.02
C ALA A 534 23.28 33.83 9.70
N GLU A 535 23.99 33.32 10.72
CA GLU A 535 23.46 32.26 11.60
C GLU A 535 22.15 32.68 12.28
N TYR A 536 22.07 33.89 12.86
CA TYR A 536 20.82 34.40 13.44
C TYR A 536 19.73 34.65 12.40
N THR A 537 20.08 35.18 11.23
CA THR A 537 19.12 35.38 10.13
C THR A 537 18.56 34.05 9.65
N TRP A 538 19.38 33.00 9.53
CA TRP A 538 18.93 31.67 9.11
C TRP A 538 18.08 30.98 10.18
N VAL A 539 18.41 31.16 11.47
CA VAL A 539 17.54 30.71 12.56
C VAL A 539 16.21 31.44 12.53
N ALA A 540 16.20 32.77 12.32
CA ALA A 540 14.98 33.55 12.19
C ALA A 540 14.15 33.15 10.96
N VAL A 541 14.79 32.84 9.83
CA VAL A 541 14.14 32.30 8.62
C VAL A 541 13.57 30.91 8.89
N GLY A 542 14.30 30.03 9.58
CA GLY A 542 13.80 28.72 9.99
C GLY A 542 12.59 28.81 10.93
N VAL A 543 12.62 29.74 11.89
CA VAL A 543 11.48 30.04 12.78
C VAL A 543 10.31 30.66 12.02
N LEU A 544 10.58 31.56 11.07
CA LEU A 544 9.55 32.17 10.24
C LEU A 544 8.92 31.15 9.29
N LEU A 545 9.70 30.23 8.71
CA LEU A 545 9.20 29.15 7.87
C LEU A 545 8.44 28.13 8.70
N LEU A 546 8.88 27.80 9.91
CA LEU A 546 8.12 26.99 10.86
C LEU A 546 6.79 27.67 11.23
N ALA A 547 6.81 28.99 11.46
CA ALA A 547 5.60 29.76 11.74
C ALA A 547 4.68 29.86 10.51
N LEU A 548 5.23 30.03 9.30
CA LEU A 548 4.48 30.05 8.04
C LEU A 548 3.91 28.67 7.72
N THR A 549 4.65 27.59 7.96
CA THR A 549 4.16 26.21 7.84
C THR A 549 3.05 25.98 8.86
N ALA A 550 3.28 26.32 10.13
CA ALA A 550 2.27 26.23 11.17
C ALA A 550 1.01 27.07 10.88
N VAL A 551 1.17 28.23 10.22
CA VAL A 551 0.08 29.12 9.78
C VAL A 551 -0.60 28.61 8.50
N SER A 552 0.15 28.02 7.55
CA SER A 552 -0.40 27.39 6.34
C SER A 552 -1.07 26.04 6.62
N THR A 553 -0.78 25.44 7.79
CA THR A 553 -1.42 24.24 8.31
C THR A 553 -2.46 24.57 9.37
N LEU A 554 -2.70 25.87 9.66
CA LEU A 554 -3.93 26.25 10.35
C LEU A 554 -5.08 25.84 9.42
N PRO A 555 -6.15 25.22 9.93
CA PRO A 555 -7.27 24.80 9.11
C PRO A 555 -7.97 26.05 8.56
N GLU A 556 -7.59 26.50 7.36
CA GLU A 556 -8.47 27.29 6.54
C GLU A 556 -9.54 26.35 6.00
N ALA A 557 -10.79 26.65 6.36
CA ALA A 557 -11.96 25.94 5.87
C ALA A 557 -12.04 26.10 4.35
N VAL A 558 -11.45 25.17 3.62
CA VAL A 558 -11.68 24.94 2.20
C VAL A 558 -12.95 24.10 2.08
N TYR A 559 -14.05 24.73 1.67
CA TYR A 559 -15.19 24.01 1.11
C TYR A 559 -14.78 23.47 -0.28
N VAL A 560 -14.36 22.21 -0.32
CA VAL A 560 -14.40 21.37 -1.52
C VAL A 560 -15.02 20.04 -1.10
N GLY A 561 -16.06 19.63 -1.80
CA GLY A 561 -16.86 18.46 -1.47
C GLY A 561 -16.03 17.17 -1.34
N GLY A 562 -16.38 16.38 -0.32
CA GLY A 562 -15.81 15.05 -0.06
C GLY A 562 -15.47 14.87 1.43
N ALA A 563 -16.35 14.15 2.16
CA ALA A 563 -16.13 13.27 3.34
C ALA A 563 -15.06 13.66 4.41
N ILE A 564 -15.19 13.58 5.74
CA ILE A 564 -16.08 12.98 6.74
C ILE A 564 -15.90 13.85 8.00
N ILE A 565 -16.97 14.24 8.69
CA ILE A 565 -16.88 14.92 9.99
C ILE A 565 -17.39 13.96 11.06
N ASN A 566 -16.59 13.75 12.11
CA ASN A 566 -17.05 13.14 13.36
C ASN A 566 -18.26 13.92 13.88
N VAL A 567 -19.43 13.31 13.78
CA VAL A 567 -20.68 13.89 14.22
C VAL A 567 -20.70 13.90 15.75
N PRO A 568 -20.73 15.08 16.40
CA PRO A 568 -20.96 15.17 17.84
C PRO A 568 -22.32 14.53 18.16
N LYS A 569 -22.45 13.95 19.36
CA LYS A 569 -23.68 13.33 19.92
C LYS A 569 -24.95 14.22 19.93
N ALA A 570 -24.96 15.38 19.27
CA ALA A 570 -26.05 16.34 19.16
C ALA A 570 -26.75 16.36 17.78
N TYR A 571 -26.47 15.39 16.89
CA TYR A 571 -27.04 15.32 15.53
C TYR A 571 -28.06 14.19 15.32
N PHE A 572 -28.57 13.62 16.41
CA PHE A 572 -29.72 12.71 16.38
C PHE A 572 -30.99 13.52 16.57
N ASP A 573 -31.47 14.11 15.47
CA ASP A 573 -32.88 14.44 15.19
C ASP A 573 -32.88 15.20 13.85
N PRO A 574 -33.44 14.67 12.73
CA PRO A 574 -34.63 13.81 12.61
C PRO A 574 -34.41 12.58 11.66
N PRO A 575 -35.47 11.87 11.17
CA PRO A 575 -35.49 10.41 11.13
C PRO A 575 -34.41 9.83 10.22
N VAL A 576 -33.48 9.08 10.81
CA VAL A 576 -32.62 8.17 10.06
C VAL A 576 -33.36 6.85 10.04
N GLU A 577 -33.79 6.42 8.86
CA GLU A 577 -34.40 5.11 8.71
C GLU A 577 -33.29 4.07 8.92
N ASN A 578 -33.36 3.35 10.05
CA ASN A 578 -32.37 2.32 10.38
C ASN A 578 -32.79 1.02 9.73
N VAL A 579 -31.99 0.59 8.76
CA VAL A 579 -32.20 -0.67 8.06
C VAL A 579 -31.18 -1.67 8.58
N THR A 580 -31.64 -2.78 9.14
CA THR A 580 -30.75 -3.91 9.47
C THR A 580 -30.69 -4.84 8.28
N LEU A 581 -29.49 -5.15 7.81
CA LEU A 581 -29.23 -6.01 6.67
C LEU A 581 -28.49 -7.27 7.14
N LEU A 582 -29.03 -8.43 6.81
CA LEU A 582 -28.39 -9.71 7.04
C LEU A 582 -28.21 -10.45 5.70
N ALA A 583 -26.95 -10.73 5.36
CA ALA A 583 -26.58 -11.50 4.17
C ALA A 583 -26.77 -13.00 4.40
N HIS A 584 -27.58 -13.65 3.57
CA HIS A 584 -27.62 -15.11 3.47
C HIS A 584 -26.92 -15.56 2.18
N GLN A 585 -26.78 -16.88 1.95
CA GLN A 585 -26.00 -17.41 0.82
C GLN A 585 -26.57 -17.07 -0.57
N TYR A 586 -27.82 -16.59 -0.67
CA TYR A 586 -28.47 -16.26 -1.96
C TYR A 586 -29.60 -15.23 -1.85
N TYR A 587 -29.77 -14.59 -0.69
CA TYR A 587 -30.78 -13.55 -0.49
C TYR A 587 -30.34 -12.59 0.62
N TRP A 588 -30.94 -11.41 0.62
CA TRP A 588 -30.81 -10.41 1.68
C TRP A 588 -32.05 -10.40 2.57
N ASN A 589 -31.85 -10.32 3.88
CA ASN A 589 -32.92 -10.03 4.82
C ASN A 589 -32.77 -8.59 5.33
N PHE A 590 -33.69 -7.72 4.93
CA PHE A 590 -33.75 -6.34 5.38
C PHE A 590 -34.80 -6.20 6.48
N THR A 591 -34.51 -5.43 7.52
CA THR A 591 -35.47 -5.10 8.57
C THR A 591 -35.52 -3.59 8.75
N VAL A 592 -36.72 -3.04 8.55
CA VAL A 592 -37.05 -1.61 8.65
C VAL A 592 -38.15 -1.47 9.71
N GLY A 593 -37.83 -0.87 10.85
CA GLY A 593 -38.74 -0.88 12.00
C GLY A 593 -39.10 -2.30 12.46
N ASN A 594 -40.38 -2.67 12.37
CA ASN A 594 -40.90 -4.01 12.68
C ASN A 594 -41.14 -4.89 11.43
N THR A 595 -40.85 -4.36 10.24
CA THR A 595 -41.12 -5.03 8.97
C THR A 595 -39.84 -5.66 8.46
N SER A 596 -39.86 -6.96 8.18
CA SER A 596 -38.77 -7.66 7.53
C SER A 596 -39.15 -8.03 6.10
N THR A 597 -38.26 -7.73 5.16
CA THR A 597 -38.46 -7.93 3.71
C THR A 597 -37.23 -8.63 3.13
N LEU A 598 -37.45 -9.38 2.04
CA LEU A 598 -36.41 -10.17 1.39
C LEU A 598 -35.98 -9.48 0.11
N ASP A 599 -34.68 -9.32 -0.11
CA ASP A 599 -34.06 -8.73 -1.31
C ASP A 599 -34.42 -7.27 -1.62
N PHE A 600 -35.38 -6.67 -0.91
CA PHE A 600 -35.72 -5.26 -0.98
C PHE A 600 -36.01 -4.64 0.37
N PHE A 601 -36.04 -3.31 0.39
CA PHE A 601 -36.58 -2.52 1.50
C PHE A 601 -37.27 -1.26 0.96
N VAL A 602 -38.16 -0.67 1.76
CA VAL A 602 -38.97 0.49 1.37
C VAL A 602 -38.53 1.72 2.15
N VAL A 603 -38.39 2.84 1.45
CA VAL A 603 -38.04 4.15 2.02
C VAL A 603 -38.83 5.26 1.34
N ASN A 604 -38.92 6.42 1.97
CA ASN A 604 -39.55 7.59 1.35
C ASN A 604 -38.53 8.48 0.62
N PRO A 605 -38.95 9.21 -0.43
CA PRO A 605 -38.10 10.12 -1.17
C PRO A 605 -37.34 11.11 -0.28
N GLY A 606 -36.02 11.16 -0.43
CA GLY A 606 -35.16 12.10 0.30
C GLY A 606 -34.86 11.74 1.75
N GLU A 607 -35.32 10.60 2.26
CA GLU A 607 -34.96 10.12 3.60
C GLU A 607 -33.48 9.77 3.72
N LYS A 608 -32.91 9.97 4.91
CA LYS A 608 -31.55 9.50 5.20
C LYS A 608 -31.63 8.06 5.70
N VAL A 609 -30.97 7.17 4.98
CA VAL A 609 -30.99 5.73 5.25
C VAL A 609 -29.64 5.31 5.83
N LEU A 610 -29.66 4.58 6.95
CA LEU A 610 -28.49 3.93 7.52
C LEU A 610 -28.70 2.42 7.48
N ILE A 611 -27.93 1.73 6.64
CA ILE A 611 -27.90 0.27 6.59
C ILE A 611 -26.80 -0.24 7.52
N ARG A 612 -27.16 -1.19 8.38
CA ARG A 612 -26.23 -1.96 9.24
C ARG A 612 -26.19 -3.40 8.74
N GLY A 613 -25.14 -3.75 8.01
CA GLY A 613 -24.99 -5.04 7.34
C GLY A 613 -24.10 -6.02 8.08
N THR A 614 -24.49 -7.29 8.16
CA THR A 614 -23.61 -8.40 8.57
C THR A 614 -23.93 -9.65 7.76
N VAL A 615 -23.02 -10.64 7.79
CA VAL A 615 -23.22 -11.93 7.13
C VAL A 615 -23.72 -12.98 8.11
N ALA A 616 -24.75 -13.74 7.72
CA ALA A 616 -25.29 -14.83 8.52
C ALA A 616 -24.25 -15.95 8.75
N LYS A 617 -24.28 -16.53 9.95
CA LYS A 617 -23.33 -17.55 10.40
C LYS A 617 -23.30 -18.75 9.45
N GLY A 618 -22.10 -19.09 8.96
CA GLY A 618 -21.89 -20.22 8.03
C GLY A 618 -21.78 -19.80 6.55
N ASN A 619 -22.00 -18.52 6.23
CA ASN A 619 -21.81 -17.98 4.88
C ASN A 619 -20.49 -17.20 4.80
N GLY A 620 -19.81 -17.27 3.64
CA GLY A 620 -18.56 -16.53 3.36
C GLY A 620 -18.76 -15.02 3.20
N LEU A 621 -17.78 -14.32 2.62
CA LEU A 621 -17.89 -12.88 2.34
C LEU A 621 -19.06 -12.60 1.36
N ALA A 622 -19.83 -11.54 1.63
CA ALA A 622 -20.93 -11.10 0.76
C ALA A 622 -20.70 -9.64 0.34
N ASN A 623 -20.86 -9.36 -0.94
CA ASN A 623 -20.76 -8.00 -1.46
C ASN A 623 -22.17 -7.43 -1.67
N PHE A 624 -22.44 -6.27 -1.09
CA PHE A 624 -23.70 -5.54 -1.25
C PHE A 624 -23.52 -4.41 -2.27
N TYR A 625 -24.27 -4.50 -3.36
CA TYR A 625 -24.29 -3.50 -4.44
C TYR A 625 -25.64 -2.82 -4.52
N MET A 626 -25.62 -1.48 -4.55
CA MET A 626 -26.83 -0.68 -4.75
C MET A 626 -26.51 0.56 -5.60
N PRO A 627 -26.98 0.61 -6.86
CA PRO A 627 -26.81 1.78 -7.71
C PRO A 627 -27.79 2.87 -7.31
N LEU A 628 -27.28 4.05 -6.93
CA LEU A 628 -28.11 5.23 -6.71
C LEU A 628 -28.04 6.09 -7.98
N PHE A 629 -29.16 6.16 -8.69
CA PHE A 629 -29.31 6.64 -10.07
C PHE A 629 -28.77 8.07 -10.34
N SER A 630 -28.49 8.88 -9.30
CA SER A 630 -27.99 10.25 -9.44
C SER A 630 -26.64 10.55 -8.77
N ASP A 631 -26.14 9.69 -7.88
CA ASP A 631 -25.12 10.09 -6.91
C ASP A 631 -23.85 9.24 -6.97
N ARG A 632 -23.96 7.90 -6.94
CA ARG A 632 -22.85 6.93 -6.90
C ARG A 632 -23.37 5.49 -6.87
N VAL A 633 -22.52 4.54 -7.24
CA VAL A 633 -22.72 3.12 -6.88
C VAL A 633 -22.24 2.92 -5.45
N VAL A 634 -23.10 2.34 -4.62
CA VAL A 634 -22.75 1.88 -3.28
C VAL A 634 -22.27 0.44 -3.41
N ASP A 635 -20.96 0.23 -3.23
CA ASP A 635 -20.31 -1.09 -3.25
C ASP A 635 -19.62 -1.30 -1.90
N TYR A 636 -20.12 -2.27 -1.13
CA TYR A 636 -19.62 -2.56 0.21
C TYR A 636 -19.48 -4.06 0.45
N GLN A 637 -18.31 -4.47 0.95
CA GLN A 637 -18.05 -5.84 1.38
C GLN A 637 -18.49 -6.05 2.83
N LEU A 638 -19.32 -7.06 3.06
CA LEU A 638 -19.79 -7.49 4.37
C LEU A 638 -19.00 -8.71 4.84
N TYR A 639 -18.66 -8.70 6.13
CA TYR A 639 -17.89 -9.76 6.78
C TYR A 639 -18.74 -10.49 7.82
N GLN A 640 -18.45 -11.77 8.00
CA GLN A 640 -19.00 -12.55 9.10
C GLN A 640 -18.56 -11.94 10.44
N GLU A 641 -19.49 -11.79 11.38
CA GLU A 641 -19.26 -11.29 12.75
C GLU A 641 -18.94 -9.78 12.91
N TYR A 642 -18.81 -9.03 11.81
CA TYR A 642 -18.62 -7.58 11.84
C TYR A 642 -19.83 -6.85 11.23
N TYR A 643 -20.16 -5.70 11.82
CA TYR A 643 -21.17 -4.79 11.27
C TYR A 643 -20.51 -3.80 10.32
N SER A 644 -20.99 -3.74 9.09
CA SER A 644 -20.67 -2.67 8.14
C SER A 644 -21.78 -1.63 8.14
N TYR A 645 -21.41 -0.36 7.97
CA TYR A 645 -22.35 0.75 8.00
C TYR A 645 -22.33 1.47 6.67
N ILE A 646 -23.51 1.65 6.09
CA ILE A 646 -23.70 2.34 4.81
C ILE A 646 -24.72 3.44 5.03
N TRP A 647 -24.36 4.66 4.63
CA TRP A 647 -25.27 5.80 4.72
C TRP A 647 -25.46 6.43 3.35
N PHE A 648 -26.70 6.74 3.03
CA PHE A 648 -27.04 7.44 1.79
C PHE A 648 -28.39 8.16 1.96
N THR A 649 -28.72 9.02 1.00
CA THR A 649 -30.03 9.67 0.93
C THR A 649 -30.84 8.93 -0.13
N ALA A 650 -32.06 8.51 0.21
CA ALA A 650 -32.97 7.87 -0.73
C ALA A 650 -33.22 8.80 -1.92
N PRO A 651 -33.28 8.26 -3.16
CA PRO A 651 -33.61 9.03 -4.36
C PRO A 651 -34.85 9.90 -4.12
N THR A 652 -34.82 11.12 -4.65
CA THR A 652 -35.95 12.06 -4.50
C THR A 652 -37.11 11.74 -5.44
N GLN A 653 -36.88 10.85 -6.40
CA GLN A 653 -37.88 10.36 -7.33
C GLN A 653 -38.43 9.02 -6.80
N PRO A 654 -39.76 8.85 -6.69
CA PRO A 654 -40.33 7.55 -6.34
C PRO A 654 -40.15 6.55 -7.47
N GLY A 655 -39.90 5.29 -7.14
CA GLY A 655 -39.59 4.24 -8.10
C GLY A 655 -38.87 3.05 -7.47
N VAL A 656 -38.46 2.12 -8.32
CA VAL A 656 -37.62 0.97 -7.96
C VAL A 656 -36.18 1.27 -8.35
N TYR A 657 -35.23 1.10 -7.42
CA TYR A 657 -33.81 1.37 -7.62
C TYR A 657 -32.98 0.19 -7.12
N GLY A 658 -32.16 -0.42 -7.98
CA GLY A 658 -31.39 -1.60 -7.57
C GLY A 658 -30.90 -2.43 -8.76
N PHE A 659 -29.96 -3.35 -8.49
CA PHE A 659 -29.66 -4.45 -9.41
C PHE A 659 -30.44 -5.69 -8.98
N MET A 660 -31.26 -6.23 -9.88
CA MET A 660 -31.80 -7.60 -9.80
C MET A 660 -30.85 -8.63 -10.43
N ASN A 661 -29.54 -8.39 -10.44
CA ASN A 661 -28.62 -9.32 -11.08
C ASN A 661 -27.24 -9.37 -10.40
N GLY A 662 -27.03 -10.40 -9.58
CA GLY A 662 -25.71 -10.85 -9.15
C GLY A 662 -25.22 -11.94 -10.08
N GLU A 663 -24.22 -11.65 -10.91
CA GLU A 663 -23.62 -12.63 -11.81
C GLU A 663 -22.51 -13.41 -11.07
N TYR A 664 -22.58 -14.75 -11.16
CA TYR A 664 -21.59 -15.75 -10.74
C TYR A 664 -21.47 -16.05 -9.22
N ASN A 665 -22.13 -17.14 -8.80
CA ASN A 665 -22.11 -17.72 -7.45
C ASN A 665 -21.13 -18.90 -7.37
N GLY A 666 -19.99 -18.68 -6.73
CA GLY A 666 -19.17 -19.77 -6.20
C GLY A 666 -19.40 -19.91 -4.69
N PRO A 667 -19.13 -21.08 -4.07
CA PRO A 667 -19.32 -21.29 -2.62
C PRO A 667 -18.47 -20.38 -1.71
N PHE A 668 -17.64 -19.51 -2.29
CA PHE A 668 -16.68 -18.65 -1.58
C PHE A 668 -16.87 -17.15 -1.83
N TYR A 669 -17.70 -16.75 -2.79
CA TYR A 669 -17.99 -15.34 -3.10
C TYR A 669 -19.43 -15.24 -3.61
N THR A 670 -20.23 -14.42 -2.94
CA THR A 670 -21.59 -14.12 -3.40
C THR A 670 -21.72 -12.64 -3.70
N TYR A 671 -21.96 -12.33 -4.97
CA TYR A 671 -22.36 -11.00 -5.43
C TYR A 671 -23.88 -10.97 -5.41
N MET A 672 -24.49 -10.19 -4.51
CA MET A 672 -25.94 -10.04 -4.47
C MET A 672 -26.31 -8.56 -4.47
N GLY A 673 -27.20 -8.18 -5.39
CA GLY A 673 -27.83 -6.87 -5.41
C GLY A 673 -29.03 -6.84 -4.47
N GLY A 674 -29.31 -5.70 -3.87
CA GLY A 674 -30.57 -5.44 -3.18
C GLY A 674 -31.34 -4.32 -3.89
N GLU A 675 -32.66 -4.36 -3.83
CA GLU A 675 -33.51 -3.31 -4.37
C GLU A 675 -34.03 -2.38 -3.29
N MET A 676 -34.23 -1.13 -3.68
CA MET A 676 -34.79 -0.09 -2.87
C MET A 676 -36.07 0.41 -3.55
N LEU A 677 -37.18 0.24 -2.85
CA LEU A 677 -38.48 0.75 -3.27
C LEU A 677 -38.67 2.14 -2.65
N VAL A 678 -38.66 3.17 -3.48
CA VAL A 678 -38.87 4.55 -3.05
C VAL A 678 -40.33 4.91 -3.28
N MET A 679 -41.10 5.03 -2.19
CA MET A 679 -42.55 5.25 -2.24
C MET A 679 -42.90 6.69 -1.84
N PRO A 680 -43.75 7.43 -2.58
CA PRO A 680 -44.13 8.77 -2.15
C PRO A 680 -45.05 8.70 -0.92
N PRO A 681 -45.11 9.77 -0.11
CA PRO A 681 -46.06 9.86 0.99
C PRO A 681 -47.50 9.61 0.51
N GLY A 682 -48.18 8.64 1.11
CA GLY A 682 -49.53 8.24 0.70
C GLY A 682 -49.60 7.14 -0.36
N GLY A 683 -48.47 6.67 -0.90
CA GLY A 683 -48.40 5.47 -1.76
C GLY A 683 -49.03 5.61 -3.15
N VAL A 684 -49.24 6.83 -3.65
CA VAL A 684 -49.76 7.09 -5.00
C VAL A 684 -48.85 8.10 -5.71
N LEU A 685 -48.32 7.71 -6.87
CA LEU A 685 -47.47 8.57 -7.70
C LEU A 685 -48.34 9.59 -8.46
N SER A 686 -47.96 10.86 -8.40
CA SER A 686 -48.50 11.89 -9.30
C SER A 686 -47.97 11.72 -10.72
N SER A 687 -48.66 12.27 -11.71
CA SER A 687 -48.22 12.22 -13.11
C SER A 687 -46.81 12.80 -13.30
N THR A 688 -46.45 13.85 -12.55
CA THR A 688 -45.10 14.45 -12.60
C THR A 688 -44.03 13.54 -12.01
N GLN A 689 -44.33 12.84 -10.91
CA GLN A 689 -43.42 11.86 -10.32
C GLN A 689 -43.24 10.66 -11.25
N LEU A 690 -44.33 10.17 -11.83
CA LEU A 690 -44.30 9.07 -12.78
C LEU A 690 -43.50 9.42 -14.04
N GLU A 691 -43.70 10.60 -14.63
CA GLU A 691 -42.89 11.07 -15.75
C GLU A 691 -41.41 11.20 -15.40
N SER A 692 -41.10 11.64 -14.18
CA SER A 692 -39.70 11.78 -13.74
C SER A 692 -39.04 10.41 -13.59
N TYR A 693 -39.75 9.46 -12.97
CA TYR A 693 -39.34 8.06 -12.89
C TYR A 693 -39.10 7.48 -14.29
N LEU A 694 -40.08 7.57 -15.20
CA LEU A 694 -39.96 7.04 -16.56
C LEU A 694 -38.81 7.66 -17.36
N ARG A 695 -38.52 8.95 -17.14
CA ARG A 695 -37.33 9.60 -17.73
C ARG A 695 -36.04 9.03 -17.16
N SER A 696 -35.99 8.77 -15.86
CA SER A 696 -34.81 8.18 -15.22
C SER A 696 -34.56 6.76 -15.75
N THR A 697 -35.58 5.92 -15.87
CA THR A 697 -35.37 4.52 -16.27
C THR A 697 -35.02 4.32 -17.75
N SER A 698 -35.20 5.34 -18.60
CA SER A 698 -35.05 5.22 -20.06
C SER A 698 -33.60 5.12 -20.59
N SER A 699 -32.60 5.42 -19.75
CA SER A 699 -31.18 5.47 -20.16
C SER A 699 -30.31 4.31 -19.64
N ASP A 700 -30.86 3.43 -18.82
CA ASP A 700 -30.11 2.41 -18.08
C ASP A 700 -30.51 0.99 -18.52
N PRO A 701 -29.59 0.19 -19.10
CA PRO A 701 -29.88 -1.19 -19.51
C PRO A 701 -30.16 -2.15 -18.35
N TYR A 702 -29.97 -1.72 -17.10
CA TYR A 702 -30.12 -2.56 -15.90
C TYR A 702 -31.42 -2.33 -15.11
N THR A 703 -32.26 -1.39 -15.54
CA THR A 703 -33.59 -1.19 -14.93
C THR A 703 -34.59 -2.20 -15.50
N PRO A 704 -35.50 -2.78 -14.69
CA PRO A 704 -36.55 -3.64 -15.23
C PRO A 704 -37.41 -2.91 -16.26
N PRO A 705 -37.85 -3.59 -17.33
CA PRO A 705 -38.75 -2.99 -18.31
C PRO A 705 -39.99 -2.43 -17.60
N VAL A 706 -40.34 -1.18 -17.89
CA VAL A 706 -41.51 -0.54 -17.28
C VAL A 706 -42.71 -0.70 -18.22
N GLU A 707 -43.77 -1.33 -17.73
CA GLU A 707 -45.00 -1.56 -18.52
C GLU A 707 -46.22 -0.92 -17.85
N LEU A 708 -47.03 -0.22 -18.65
CA LEU A 708 -48.29 0.37 -18.21
C LEU A 708 -49.40 -0.69 -18.25
N ILE A 709 -50.07 -0.93 -17.11
CA ILE A 709 -51.20 -1.86 -17.05
C ILE A 709 -52.51 -1.14 -17.39
N GLN A 710 -53.24 -1.64 -18.39
CA GLN A 710 -54.66 -1.31 -18.61
C GLN A 710 -55.51 -2.59 -18.53
N GLY A 711 -55.81 -3.05 -17.31
CA GLY A 711 -56.70 -4.19 -17.02
C GLY A 711 -55.98 -5.50 -16.66
N GLY A 712 -54.97 -5.94 -17.42
CA GLY A 712 -54.23 -7.16 -17.08
C GLY A 712 -52.92 -7.32 -17.84
N VAL A 713 -51.96 -8.03 -17.23
CA VAL A 713 -50.64 -8.33 -17.76
C VAL A 713 -50.40 -9.83 -17.74
N SER A 714 -49.86 -10.37 -18.83
CA SER A 714 -49.44 -11.76 -18.93
C SER A 714 -47.92 -11.85 -18.82
N LEU A 715 -47.44 -12.52 -17.78
CA LEU A 715 -46.03 -12.72 -17.46
C LEU A 715 -45.64 -14.16 -17.80
N THR A 716 -44.82 -14.35 -18.83
CA THR A 716 -44.37 -15.69 -19.24
C THR A 716 -43.07 -16.06 -18.53
N MET A 717 -43.05 -17.20 -17.82
CA MET A 717 -41.90 -17.63 -17.03
C MET A 717 -40.73 -18.22 -17.85
N SER A 718 -40.80 -18.25 -19.18
CA SER A 718 -39.77 -18.84 -20.08
C SER A 718 -38.98 -17.85 -20.95
N THR A 719 -39.43 -16.61 -21.12
CA THR A 719 -38.89 -15.65 -22.10
C THR A 719 -38.26 -14.41 -21.48
N LEU A 720 -38.70 -14.04 -20.28
CA LEU A 720 -37.93 -13.24 -19.34
C LEU A 720 -37.10 -14.24 -18.52
N GLY A 721 -35.88 -13.89 -18.11
CA GLY A 721 -34.90 -14.78 -17.44
C GLY A 721 -35.32 -15.28 -16.06
N ASN A 722 -36.58 -15.64 -15.87
CA ASN A 722 -37.29 -15.92 -14.62
C ASN A 722 -36.84 -17.20 -13.91
N TRP A 723 -35.93 -17.95 -14.53
CA TRP A 723 -35.20 -19.05 -13.92
C TRP A 723 -33.69 -18.90 -14.09
N ASN A 724 -33.23 -17.94 -14.90
CA ASN A 724 -31.87 -17.80 -15.40
C ASN A 724 -31.42 -16.35 -15.24
N ASN A 725 -30.83 -16.02 -14.10
CA ASN A 725 -30.28 -14.74 -13.62
C ASN A 725 -29.77 -13.75 -14.69
N THR A 726 -30.64 -13.17 -15.52
CA THR A 726 -30.20 -12.21 -16.55
C THR A 726 -31.20 -11.11 -16.88
N VAL A 727 -32.50 -11.24 -16.58
CA VAL A 727 -33.49 -10.18 -16.88
C VAL A 727 -34.52 -10.08 -15.75
N PRO A 728 -34.64 -8.94 -15.06
CA PRO A 728 -35.66 -8.73 -14.03
C PRO A 728 -37.11 -8.77 -14.54
N ALA A 729 -38.05 -9.08 -13.64
CA ALA A 729 -39.48 -8.96 -13.91
C ALA A 729 -39.86 -7.48 -14.08
N PRO A 730 -40.81 -7.13 -14.98
CA PRO A 730 -41.12 -5.74 -15.29
C PRO A 730 -41.61 -4.96 -14.06
N THR A 731 -41.33 -3.67 -14.03
CA THR A 731 -42.05 -2.76 -13.14
C THR A 731 -43.35 -2.37 -13.80
N LEU A 732 -44.47 -2.65 -13.15
CA LEU A 732 -45.78 -2.36 -13.69
C LEU A 732 -46.36 -1.08 -13.07
N ILE A 733 -47.20 -0.38 -13.82
CA ILE A 733 -47.90 0.83 -13.34
C ILE A 733 -49.41 0.62 -13.43
N ALA A 734 -50.14 0.85 -12.33
CA ALA A 734 -51.59 0.72 -12.29
C ALA A 734 -52.28 1.90 -11.60
N SER A 735 -53.46 2.29 -12.09
CA SER A 735 -54.25 3.37 -11.51
C SER A 735 -54.94 2.94 -10.22
N GLU A 736 -54.94 3.81 -9.22
CA GLU A 736 -55.69 3.61 -7.97
C GLU A 736 -57.17 3.27 -8.26
N GLY A 737 -57.68 2.24 -7.59
CA GLY A 737 -59.07 1.79 -7.71
C GLY A 737 -59.39 0.90 -8.92
N SER A 738 -58.43 0.71 -9.83
CA SER A 738 -58.56 -0.22 -10.97
C SER A 738 -58.48 -1.69 -10.54
N GLU A 739 -59.04 -2.58 -11.35
CA GLU A 739 -58.88 -4.03 -11.20
C GLU A 739 -57.71 -4.49 -12.07
N VAL A 740 -56.76 -5.22 -11.48
CA VAL A 740 -55.56 -5.72 -12.15
C VAL A 740 -55.54 -7.24 -12.08
N ASN A 741 -55.32 -7.87 -13.24
CA ASN A 741 -55.08 -9.30 -13.36
C ASN A 741 -53.63 -9.57 -13.80
N LEU A 742 -52.84 -10.24 -12.95
CA LEU A 742 -51.50 -10.72 -13.26
C LEU A 742 -51.58 -12.21 -13.60
N SER A 743 -51.32 -12.56 -14.86
CA SER A 743 -51.38 -13.94 -15.35
C SER A 743 -49.98 -14.49 -15.56
N PHE A 744 -49.56 -15.44 -14.74
CA PHE A 744 -48.28 -16.13 -14.82
C PHE A 744 -48.42 -17.38 -15.68
N GLU A 745 -47.71 -17.42 -16.81
CA GLU A 745 -47.68 -18.58 -17.70
C GLU A 745 -46.47 -19.47 -17.38
N VAL A 746 -46.75 -20.66 -16.87
CA VAL A 746 -45.76 -21.69 -16.53
C VAL A 746 -45.73 -22.74 -17.64
N SER A 747 -44.67 -22.77 -18.43
CA SER A 747 -44.48 -23.80 -19.47
C SER A 747 -43.57 -24.93 -18.98
N LEU A 748 -43.79 -26.15 -19.50
CA LEU A 748 -42.90 -27.29 -19.24
C LEU A 748 -41.46 -27.01 -19.72
N SER A 749 -41.30 -26.23 -20.78
CA SER A 749 -39.99 -25.78 -21.27
C SER A 749 -39.25 -24.88 -20.27
N ALA A 750 -39.97 -24.02 -19.52
CA ALA A 750 -39.38 -23.19 -18.47
C ALA A 750 -38.82 -24.05 -17.33
N LEU A 751 -39.55 -25.12 -16.99
CA LEU A 751 -39.22 -26.00 -15.87
C LEU A 751 -38.06 -26.97 -16.17
N THR A 752 -37.83 -27.26 -17.45
CA THR A 752 -36.84 -28.26 -17.90
C THR A 752 -35.56 -27.64 -18.47
N SER A 753 -35.46 -26.30 -18.46
CA SER A 753 -34.25 -25.56 -18.83
C SER A 753 -33.05 -25.93 -17.94
N TYR A 754 -31.85 -25.98 -18.51
CA TYR A 754 -30.60 -26.30 -17.80
C TYR A 754 -30.27 -25.30 -16.66
N SER A 755 -30.86 -24.10 -16.73
CA SER A 755 -30.76 -23.05 -15.72
C SER A 755 -31.87 -23.09 -14.67
N ASN A 756 -32.81 -24.05 -14.69
CA ASN A 756 -33.88 -24.11 -13.69
C ASN A 756 -33.36 -24.60 -12.33
N TYR A 757 -33.14 -23.65 -11.42
CA TYR A 757 -32.61 -23.96 -10.10
C TYR A 757 -33.63 -24.54 -9.11
N VAL A 758 -34.93 -24.42 -9.37
CA VAL A 758 -35.97 -24.92 -8.46
C VAL A 758 -36.07 -26.43 -8.45
N PHE A 759 -35.81 -27.09 -9.58
CA PHE A 759 -35.79 -28.55 -9.63
C PHE A 759 -34.37 -29.14 -9.46
N ASN A 760 -33.33 -28.29 -9.48
CA ASN A 760 -31.92 -28.70 -9.33
C ASN A 760 -31.56 -29.92 -10.20
N LEU A 761 -31.73 -29.80 -11.51
CA LEU A 761 -31.52 -30.94 -12.41
C LEU A 761 -30.30 -30.73 -13.29
N THR A 762 -29.15 -31.24 -12.85
CA THR A 762 -27.95 -31.44 -13.69
C THR A 762 -27.95 -32.81 -14.39
N GLN A 763 -29.06 -33.56 -14.31
CA GLN A 763 -29.17 -34.93 -14.80
C GLN A 763 -29.39 -35.03 -16.32
N VAL A 764 -28.99 -36.17 -16.88
CA VAL A 764 -29.06 -36.53 -18.32
C VAL A 764 -30.49 -36.52 -18.89
N ASN A 765 -31.54 -36.43 -18.06
CA ASN A 765 -32.94 -36.41 -18.51
C ASN A 765 -33.86 -35.57 -17.60
N THR A 766 -33.63 -34.25 -17.57
CA THR A 766 -34.35 -33.27 -16.73
C THR A 766 -35.86 -33.29 -16.91
N THR A 767 -36.34 -33.48 -18.14
CA THR A 767 -37.77 -33.56 -18.47
C THR A 767 -38.51 -34.64 -17.68
N LYS A 768 -37.93 -35.84 -17.58
CA LYS A 768 -38.54 -36.96 -16.87
C LYS A 768 -38.71 -36.68 -15.37
N THR A 769 -37.75 -35.97 -14.76
CA THR A 769 -37.79 -35.68 -13.32
C THR A 769 -38.84 -34.63 -12.97
N VAL A 770 -38.96 -33.58 -13.80
CA VAL A 770 -40.03 -32.58 -13.65
C VAL A 770 -41.41 -33.22 -13.84
N GLU A 771 -41.59 -34.05 -14.86
CA GLU A 771 -42.85 -34.77 -15.09
C GLU A 771 -43.20 -35.73 -13.95
N ALA A 772 -42.21 -36.43 -13.38
CA ALA A 772 -42.41 -37.30 -12.22
C ALA A 772 -42.86 -36.51 -10.99
N TYR A 773 -42.20 -35.38 -10.69
CA TYR A 773 -42.59 -34.51 -9.58
C TYR A 773 -44.02 -33.98 -9.76
N LEU A 774 -44.34 -33.45 -10.94
CA LEU A 774 -45.67 -32.93 -11.24
C LEU A 774 -46.74 -34.03 -11.13
N THR A 775 -46.44 -35.25 -11.54
CA THR A 775 -47.36 -36.38 -11.40
C THR A 775 -47.61 -36.72 -9.93
N GLU A 776 -46.55 -36.74 -9.11
CA GLU A 776 -46.63 -37.01 -7.67
C GLU A 776 -47.38 -35.91 -6.89
N HIS A 777 -47.28 -34.67 -7.36
CA HIS A 777 -47.84 -33.48 -6.67
C HIS A 777 -49.11 -32.93 -7.34
N GLY A 778 -49.80 -33.72 -8.16
CA GLY A 778 -51.08 -33.34 -8.76
C GLY A 778 -50.99 -32.11 -9.68
N GLY A 779 -49.86 -31.92 -10.35
CA GLY A 779 -49.57 -30.83 -11.26
C GLY A 779 -49.09 -29.53 -10.59
N ARG A 780 -48.93 -29.51 -9.26
CA ARG A 780 -48.52 -28.34 -8.48
C ARG A 780 -47.00 -28.24 -8.36
N LEU A 781 -46.50 -27.02 -8.32
CA LEU A 781 -45.07 -26.70 -8.18
C LEU A 781 -44.64 -26.54 -6.71
N PRO A 782 -43.33 -26.68 -6.40
CA PRO A 782 -42.79 -26.67 -5.04
C PRO A 782 -42.70 -25.26 -4.40
N PHE A 783 -43.37 -24.26 -4.95
CA PHE A 783 -43.32 -22.87 -4.49
C PHE A 783 -44.65 -22.17 -4.67
N SER A 784 -44.79 -20.99 -4.07
CA SER A 784 -45.96 -20.12 -4.24
C SER A 784 -45.58 -18.88 -5.04
N ILE A 785 -46.50 -18.42 -5.88
CA ILE A 785 -46.48 -17.06 -6.42
C ILE A 785 -47.34 -16.21 -5.51
N GLU A 786 -46.75 -15.18 -4.94
CA GLU A 786 -47.38 -14.29 -3.97
C GLU A 786 -47.48 -12.89 -4.52
N LEU A 787 -48.53 -12.19 -4.11
CA LEU A 787 -48.70 -10.76 -4.27
C LEU A 787 -48.73 -10.14 -2.88
N LEU A 788 -47.70 -9.36 -2.57
CA LEU A 788 -47.60 -8.58 -1.34
C LEU A 788 -48.04 -7.16 -1.62
N HIS A 789 -48.75 -6.55 -0.67
CA HIS A 789 -49.05 -5.13 -0.64
C HIS A 789 -48.33 -4.50 0.54
N ILE A 790 -47.59 -3.44 0.25
CA ILE A 790 -46.92 -2.59 1.23
C ILE A 790 -47.69 -1.29 1.27
N ASN A 791 -48.43 -1.07 2.36
CA ASN A 791 -49.25 0.12 2.50
C ASN A 791 -48.37 1.37 2.74
N PRO A 792 -48.94 2.60 2.64
CA PRO A 792 -48.18 3.83 2.86
C PRO A 792 -47.56 3.98 4.26
N GLN A 793 -47.98 3.14 5.21
CA GLN A 793 -47.46 3.10 6.58
C GLN A 793 -46.29 2.09 6.72
N GLY A 794 -45.93 1.37 5.65
CA GLY A 794 -44.84 0.40 5.64
C GLY A 794 -45.22 -0.98 6.17
N GLU A 795 -46.51 -1.26 6.35
CA GLU A 795 -47.00 -2.58 6.75
C GLU A 795 -47.16 -3.47 5.51
N THR A 796 -46.60 -4.67 5.59
CA THR A 796 -46.66 -5.68 4.51
C THR A 796 -47.80 -6.66 4.78
N SER A 797 -48.62 -6.93 3.78
CA SER A 797 -49.68 -7.95 3.83
C SER A 797 -49.70 -8.78 2.54
N ILE A 798 -50.00 -10.08 2.68
CA ILE A 798 -50.21 -10.96 1.52
C ILE A 798 -51.62 -10.70 1.00
N VAL A 799 -51.73 -10.18 -0.21
CA VAL A 799 -53.00 -9.96 -0.91
C VAL A 799 -53.55 -11.28 -1.43
N GLN A 800 -52.67 -12.05 -2.09
CA GLN A 800 -53.01 -13.34 -2.66
C GLN A 800 -51.74 -14.20 -2.79
N SER A 801 -51.88 -15.51 -2.55
CA SER A 801 -50.81 -16.50 -2.72
C SER A 801 -51.40 -17.72 -3.41
N ILE A 802 -50.75 -18.18 -4.48
CA ILE A 802 -51.19 -19.35 -5.26
C ILE A 802 -50.03 -20.32 -5.43
N THR A 803 -50.33 -21.62 -5.34
CA THR A 803 -49.40 -22.67 -5.76
C THR A 803 -49.62 -22.92 -7.25
N PRO A 804 -48.68 -22.54 -8.13
CA PRO A 804 -48.91 -22.56 -9.56
C PRO A 804 -48.89 -23.98 -10.12
N THR A 805 -49.63 -24.18 -11.21
CA THR A 805 -49.61 -25.39 -12.06
C THR A 805 -49.09 -25.04 -13.46
N LEU A 806 -48.80 -26.06 -14.29
CA LEU A 806 -48.55 -25.82 -15.72
C LEU A 806 -49.72 -25.06 -16.38
N GLY A 807 -49.41 -24.10 -17.24
CA GLY A 807 -50.39 -23.21 -17.89
C GLY A 807 -50.50 -21.85 -17.20
N THR A 808 -51.64 -21.19 -17.38
CA THR A 808 -51.88 -19.83 -16.88
C THR A 808 -52.39 -19.85 -15.43
N ASN A 809 -51.76 -19.05 -14.58
CA ASN A 809 -52.10 -18.89 -13.17
C ASN A 809 -52.33 -17.40 -12.91
N THR A 810 -53.53 -17.02 -12.45
CA THR A 810 -53.91 -15.59 -12.36
C THR A 810 -54.06 -15.14 -10.91
N LEU A 811 -53.47 -13.99 -10.60
CA LEU A 811 -53.72 -13.20 -9.40
C LEU A 811 -54.58 -11.99 -9.77
N SER A 812 -55.67 -11.76 -9.05
CA SER A 812 -56.63 -10.69 -9.32
C SER A 812 -56.80 -9.86 -8.07
N PHE A 813 -56.61 -8.55 -8.19
CA PHE A 813 -56.73 -7.65 -7.06
C PHE A 813 -57.18 -6.25 -7.49
N ARG A 814 -57.82 -5.57 -6.55
CA ARG A 814 -58.15 -4.16 -6.68
C ARG A 814 -56.98 -3.32 -6.16
N VAL A 815 -56.57 -2.34 -6.95
CA VAL A 815 -55.41 -1.49 -6.63
C VAL A 815 -55.77 -0.47 -5.55
N GLU A 816 -55.06 -0.54 -4.44
CA GLU A 816 -55.13 0.39 -3.31
C GLU A 816 -53.80 1.15 -3.17
N PRO A 817 -53.77 2.31 -2.49
CA PRO A 817 -52.54 3.06 -2.27
C PRO A 817 -51.42 2.21 -1.66
N GLY A 818 -50.20 2.33 -2.18
CA GLY A 818 -49.03 1.57 -1.72
C GLY A 818 -48.14 1.09 -2.88
N ILE A 819 -47.30 0.10 -2.59
CA ILE A 819 -46.53 -0.64 -3.60
C ILE A 819 -46.89 -2.11 -3.50
N TYR A 820 -47.08 -2.77 -4.64
CA TYR A 820 -47.23 -4.21 -4.68
C TYR A 820 -45.95 -4.87 -5.14
N VAL A 821 -45.59 -5.99 -4.51
CA VAL A 821 -44.49 -6.85 -4.94
C VAL A 821 -45.10 -8.19 -5.34
N TYR A 822 -44.80 -8.67 -6.54
CA TYR A 822 -45.37 -9.92 -7.07
C TYR A 822 -44.28 -10.89 -7.49
N GLY A 823 -44.53 -12.19 -7.32
CA GLY A 823 -43.65 -13.25 -7.82
C GLY A 823 -43.38 -14.34 -6.79
N VAL A 824 -42.25 -15.03 -6.93
CA VAL A 824 -41.69 -15.96 -5.96
C VAL A 824 -40.86 -15.18 -4.95
N ILE A 825 -41.51 -14.68 -3.91
CA ILE A 825 -40.94 -13.73 -2.96
C ILE A 825 -40.28 -14.43 -1.76
N GLN A 826 -40.62 -15.70 -1.53
CA GLN A 826 -40.03 -16.50 -0.45
C GLN A 826 -38.87 -17.36 -0.97
N PRO A 827 -37.84 -17.59 -0.14
CA PRO A 827 -36.68 -18.35 -0.56
C PRO A 827 -37.07 -19.83 -0.71
N ILE A 828 -36.83 -20.41 -1.89
CA ILE A 828 -37.08 -21.83 -2.15
C ILE A 828 -35.82 -22.62 -1.82
N ALA A 829 -35.92 -23.60 -0.93
CA ALA A 829 -34.79 -24.48 -0.62
C ALA A 829 -34.42 -25.31 -1.86
N TYR A 830 -33.12 -25.37 -2.16
CA TYR A 830 -32.57 -26.25 -3.19
C TYR A 830 -31.25 -26.87 -2.71
N GLU A 831 -30.90 -28.01 -3.27
CA GLU A 831 -29.58 -28.62 -3.10
C GLU A 831 -28.75 -28.31 -4.36
N PHE A 832 -27.43 -28.26 -4.33
CA PHE A 832 -26.61 -28.06 -5.54
C PHE A 832 -25.61 -29.20 -5.69
N ASN A 833 -25.71 -30.00 -6.75
CA ASN A 833 -24.77 -31.11 -7.01
C ASN A 833 -24.45 -31.25 -8.51
N PRO A 834 -23.65 -30.34 -9.09
CA PRO A 834 -23.41 -30.32 -10.53
C PRO A 834 -22.58 -31.51 -11.06
N TYR A 835 -22.01 -32.36 -10.20
CA TYR A 835 -21.06 -33.40 -10.62
C TYR A 835 -21.17 -34.75 -9.87
N GLY A 836 -22.19 -34.96 -9.04
CA GLY A 836 -22.34 -36.20 -8.25
C GLY A 836 -21.26 -36.41 -7.19
N LEU A 837 -20.62 -35.33 -6.71
CA LEU A 837 -19.45 -35.38 -5.83
C LEU A 837 -19.78 -35.41 -4.33
N SER A 838 -21.04 -35.17 -3.94
CA SER A 838 -21.49 -35.23 -2.54
C SER A 838 -22.37 -36.45 -2.31
N ASN A 839 -21.84 -37.45 -1.60
CA ASN A 839 -22.56 -38.67 -1.19
C ASN A 839 -23.05 -38.61 0.26
N GLN A 840 -22.97 -37.45 0.94
CA GLN A 840 -23.43 -37.28 2.32
C GLN A 840 -24.10 -35.92 2.53
N PHE A 841 -25.36 -35.97 2.94
CA PHE A 841 -26.22 -34.84 3.32
C PHE A 841 -25.70 -34.12 4.58
N ASN A 842 -24.56 -33.44 4.51
CA ASN A 842 -24.01 -32.67 5.63
C ASN A 842 -23.97 -31.18 5.29
N GLY A 843 -25.12 -30.58 4.95
CA GLY A 843 -25.45 -29.17 5.20
C GLY A 843 -24.65 -28.04 4.53
N TYR A 844 -23.61 -28.31 3.74
CA TYR A 844 -22.79 -27.25 3.10
C TYR A 844 -23.23 -26.90 1.66
N ASP A 845 -24.05 -27.74 1.01
CA ASP A 845 -24.50 -27.57 -0.38
C ASP A 845 -26.00 -27.22 -0.50
N GLN A 846 -26.62 -26.76 0.60
CA GLN A 846 -28.01 -26.35 0.65
C GLN A 846 -28.11 -24.82 0.56
N GLY A 847 -28.83 -24.33 -0.44
CA GLY A 847 -29.08 -22.92 -0.63
C GLY A 847 -30.58 -22.60 -0.63
N TYR A 848 -30.90 -21.32 -0.61
CA TYR A 848 -32.24 -20.85 -0.94
C TYR A 848 -32.16 -20.08 -2.26
N ILE A 849 -33.22 -20.06 -3.06
CA ILE A 849 -33.29 -19.17 -4.22
C ILE A 849 -34.58 -18.39 -4.13
N THR A 850 -34.44 -17.07 -4.09
CA THR A 850 -35.54 -16.16 -4.39
C THR A 850 -35.52 -15.97 -5.91
N ALA A 851 -36.42 -16.63 -6.63
CA ALA A 851 -36.26 -16.77 -8.09
C ALA A 851 -36.87 -15.62 -8.90
N LEU A 852 -37.79 -14.83 -8.35
CA LEU A 852 -38.53 -13.90 -9.19
C LEU A 852 -39.37 -12.91 -8.40
N TRP A 853 -39.12 -11.61 -8.49
CA TRP A 853 -40.15 -10.65 -8.12
C TRP A 853 -40.11 -9.38 -8.97
N GLY A 854 -41.27 -8.74 -9.13
CA GLY A 854 -41.43 -7.43 -9.76
C GLY A 854 -42.31 -6.54 -8.90
N ALA A 855 -42.42 -5.27 -9.25
CA ALA A 855 -43.20 -4.30 -8.49
C ALA A 855 -44.37 -3.75 -9.32
N VAL A 856 -45.49 -3.42 -8.66
CA VAL A 856 -46.55 -2.58 -9.23
C VAL A 856 -46.56 -1.25 -8.48
N LEU A 857 -46.27 -0.18 -9.21
CA LEU A 857 -46.36 1.20 -8.73
C LEU A 857 -47.78 1.73 -8.96
N VAL A 858 -48.35 2.36 -7.94
CA VAL A 858 -49.71 2.90 -8.00
C VAL A 858 -49.65 4.37 -8.43
N THR A 859 -50.42 4.73 -9.45
CA THR A 859 -50.55 6.11 -9.95
C THR A 859 -51.95 6.65 -9.72
N GLN A 860 -52.09 7.98 -9.74
CA GLN A 860 -53.39 8.63 -9.82
C GLN A 860 -54.15 8.16 -11.09
N PRO A 861 -55.48 8.01 -11.01
CA PRO A 861 -56.32 7.54 -12.12
C PRO A 861 -56.33 8.44 -13.35
#